data_AF-A0A830E0H2-F1
#
_entry.id   AF-A0A830E0H2-F1
#
_cell.length_a   1.000
_cell.length_b   1.000
_cell.length_c   1.000
_cell.angle_alpha   90.00
_cell.angle_beta   90.00
_cell.angle_gamma   90.00
#
_symmetry.space_group_name_H-M   'P 1'
#
loop_
_entity.id
_entity.type
_entity.pdbx_description
1 polymer ?
#
loop_
_entity_poly.entity_id
_entity_poly.type
_entity_poly.pdbx_seq_one_letter_code
_entity_poly.pdbx_strand_id
1 'polypeptide(L)'
;MIMYSKFGFIDRPLNPSGVPPIERRYSPVGFEGELERVKTAINAFLKGSDNIAVVIVGQYGWGKSELLDAVEAAAQGLGLKVLRLPLSFGLDINVIINSLLKARSSPSEPLLLLIDEADEVSRAVELSNALSPSDAGKVRDLVIKLGSLIRALIEPRNYKDVFGIDPRRLSRVMVVLAFTPQLYYNILKNMVPDVFDITRGRVYMEVVLDERMPLWLYEAMLLQRFNAYSTDERLDLVKKGLINGLHPLRREYLATLYELVANTEGGKASPRALVKFTSKLLDVTVDKGRELNYEVFEEFLRSEVAGDELKAYLDVVNEGPDDERGSRVFRALLLSGFPRGINDLSSELGFDVTSYINALTKAGLVEEVQVARFRLDNNGLSRVNNELVRLGLAPIEGGLRDISISYGSYYTAYEGEPVVYVVFPSNAKVSSAVGITRAYQVSPRLHRILVFGKEPEEIIRAKEEVSRAISIVNAFREDLAMEVVKAAIDSQVMLYPESGAWFGVIENSLDARIGIIVGIDGEFDQFTKLLSKVVSEGVIPVNGQERIIDALLVVVLSRTQLTNDIVRSVVEPVSRLSWKLVLGPVTDFTYFSVFGSDRIDELRSIVIGSRLERLDRVPREYSVFLERLNDYRDEVLAFRDRVRQRVLQHTMAIRRGAKESKDAVIRRIVEAWVKGENLEDQPEVFRDDSGKARISTVELSFINYLRSLGKQNFTTKELEYLIRRLYPTHLWREFRESDLIKLLSLRGLLLPINDNLTEYAPYTPELVPQVLNVLDNYLNRLNETLYKPLSMSIDELKISIEVKPGFNIQGSDCERSLTVLKAVPETSSEFLKKYSLFMLCVDKLENEVEQKLGELNNELTSLSSTLNNTIRDIMNKLNAAKNIDEYLPGLSMEVESKINNLVERIKAYLMRISGLELDSIKESLPTILEAINSEANDLVNLVTTLRNIEDKIKEYMELTSVLSNASVITGIEITSMSINDFTNDLLPLVRLGSLNALSNYLNELMRVAESRRKELSDVLSNVNALIDKYAKITAWLKKRTNNKVVSKLLSDGVPEMPKPSPTFDNAKYIVDAIRGVNKVIESISKGLNIPRELLTKIASLGPNVGIDEEDIAKELNMDMSMINKYLESMWRAGLIDRKYVT
;
A
#
# COMPACT_ATOMS: atom_id res chain seq x y z
N MET A 1 -49.90 57.54 28.39
CA MET A 1 -49.28 58.45 27.41
C MET A 1 -47.79 58.46 27.76
N ILE A 2 -46.99 57.72 27.01
CA ILE A 2 -45.55 57.51 27.30
C ILE A 2 -44.81 58.84 27.04
N MET A 3 -44.18 59.44 28.06
CA MET A 3 -43.48 60.73 27.92
C MET A 3 -42.01 60.56 27.56
N TYR A 4 -41.71 60.39 26.27
CA TYR A 4 -40.33 60.39 25.75
C TYR A 4 -39.58 61.72 26.00
N SER A 5 -40.32 62.81 26.24
CA SER A 5 -39.79 64.14 26.58
C SER A 5 -38.92 64.15 27.82
N LYS A 6 -39.15 63.24 28.79
CA LYS A 6 -38.31 63.10 30.00
C LYS A 6 -36.85 62.78 29.67
N PHE A 7 -36.61 62.14 28.54
CA PHE A 7 -35.28 61.75 28.07
C PHE A 7 -34.74 62.68 26.98
N GLY A 8 -35.37 63.84 26.77
CA GLY A 8 -34.95 64.86 25.80
C GLY A 8 -35.30 64.52 24.36
N PHE A 9 -36.33 63.72 24.11
CA PHE A 9 -36.84 63.45 22.76
C PHE A 9 -38.10 64.27 22.46
N ILE A 10 -38.19 64.76 21.22
CA ILE A 10 -39.31 65.56 20.70
C ILE A 10 -40.52 64.67 20.39
N ASP A 11 -40.27 63.42 19.95
CA ASP A 11 -41.28 62.40 19.66
C ASP A 11 -40.64 61.00 19.81
N ARG A 12 -41.40 59.93 19.59
CA ARG A 12 -40.95 58.54 19.61
C ARG A 12 -39.87 58.31 18.53
N PRO A 13 -38.60 58.05 18.92
CA PRO A 13 -37.49 58.00 17.97
C PRO A 13 -37.40 56.70 17.16
N LEU A 14 -38.09 55.65 17.60
CA LEU A 14 -38.13 54.33 16.95
C LEU A 14 -39.58 53.88 16.82
N ASN A 15 -40.02 53.56 15.60
CA ASN A 15 -41.34 52.99 15.34
C ASN A 15 -41.19 51.51 14.97
N PRO A 16 -42.01 50.58 15.51
CA PRO A 16 -41.98 49.16 15.13
C PRO A 16 -42.23 48.91 13.63
N SER A 17 -42.89 49.84 12.94
CA SER A 17 -43.06 49.79 11.48
C SER A 17 -41.79 50.14 10.69
N GLY A 18 -40.77 50.71 11.35
CA GLY A 18 -39.53 51.17 10.74
C GLY A 18 -39.60 52.59 10.14
N VAL A 19 -40.81 53.15 9.99
CA VAL A 19 -41.03 54.44 9.34
C VAL A 19 -41.03 55.58 10.39
N PRO A 20 -40.16 56.59 10.24
CA PRO A 20 -40.08 57.70 11.18
C PRO A 20 -41.27 58.66 11.03
N PRO A 21 -41.90 59.13 12.14
CA PRO A 21 -43.01 60.07 12.10
C PRO A 21 -42.63 61.53 11.76
N ILE A 22 -41.35 61.91 11.82
CA ILE A 22 -40.86 63.28 11.53
C ILE A 22 -39.93 63.26 10.30
N GLU A 23 -40.20 64.10 9.29
CA GLU A 23 -39.32 64.35 8.14
C GLU A 23 -38.00 64.98 8.60
N ARG A 24 -36.97 64.18 8.86
CA ARG A 24 -35.58 64.64 9.00
C ARG A 24 -34.66 63.74 8.19
N ARG A 25 -33.78 64.35 7.38
CA ARG A 25 -32.85 63.66 6.47
C ARG A 25 -31.77 62.94 7.29
N TYR A 26 -31.72 61.62 7.17
CA TYR A 26 -30.72 60.78 7.84
C TYR A 26 -29.36 60.87 7.15
N SER A 27 -28.29 60.62 7.90
CA SER A 27 -26.95 60.50 7.34
C SER A 27 -26.74 59.07 6.83
N PRO A 28 -26.20 58.84 5.63
CA PRO A 28 -26.05 57.51 5.03
C PRO A 28 -24.84 56.76 5.61
N VAL A 29 -24.80 56.56 6.93
CA VAL A 29 -23.73 55.76 7.54
C VAL A 29 -23.96 54.31 7.14
N GLY A 30 -22.94 53.72 6.53
CA GLY A 30 -23.07 52.40 5.92
C GLY A 30 -23.79 52.39 4.57
N PHE A 31 -23.83 53.49 3.83
CA PHE A 31 -24.17 53.47 2.40
C PHE A 31 -23.22 54.33 1.57
N GLU A 32 -22.01 54.57 2.06
CA GLU A 32 -21.05 55.49 1.44
C GLU A 32 -20.66 55.01 0.03
N GLY A 33 -20.42 53.70 -0.14
CA GLY A 33 -20.06 53.12 -1.43
C GLY A 33 -21.21 53.18 -2.43
N GLU A 34 -22.42 52.81 -2.01
CA GLU A 34 -23.65 52.87 -2.80
C GLU A 34 -23.96 54.32 -3.20
N LEU A 35 -23.81 55.27 -2.27
CA LEU A 35 -23.99 56.68 -2.53
C LEU A 35 -22.95 57.22 -3.52
N GLU A 36 -21.67 56.85 -3.40
CA GLU A 36 -20.63 57.26 -4.36
C GLU A 36 -20.89 56.70 -5.77
N ARG A 37 -21.42 55.49 -5.88
CA ARG A 37 -21.87 54.94 -7.17
C ARG A 37 -22.99 55.78 -7.76
N VAL A 38 -24.03 56.11 -6.96
CA VAL A 38 -25.12 56.97 -7.44
C VAL A 38 -24.63 58.37 -7.79
N LYS A 39 -23.73 58.99 -6.99
CA LYS A 39 -23.09 60.28 -7.31
C LYS A 39 -22.31 60.21 -8.62
N THR A 40 -21.63 59.10 -8.89
CA THR A 40 -20.94 58.88 -10.17
C THR A 40 -21.92 58.85 -11.34
N ALA A 41 -23.08 58.21 -11.18
CA ALA A 41 -24.15 58.22 -12.18
C ALA A 41 -24.77 59.62 -12.35
N ILE A 42 -24.99 60.38 -11.26
CA ILE A 42 -25.45 61.77 -11.30
C ILE A 42 -24.45 62.64 -12.09
N ASN A 43 -23.15 62.49 -11.82
CA ASN A 43 -22.11 63.23 -12.52
C ASN A 43 -22.03 62.87 -14.02
N ALA A 44 -22.19 61.59 -14.36
CA ALA A 44 -22.25 61.14 -15.76
C ALA A 44 -23.48 61.72 -16.47
N PHE A 45 -24.63 61.69 -15.82
CA PHE A 45 -25.88 62.26 -16.32
C PHE A 45 -25.80 63.77 -16.56
N LEU A 46 -25.19 64.52 -15.64
CA LEU A 46 -25.01 65.96 -15.79
C LEU A 46 -24.15 66.33 -17.02
N LYS A 47 -23.17 65.47 -17.37
CA LYS A 47 -22.31 65.62 -18.56
C LYS A 47 -23.02 65.18 -19.85
N GLY A 48 -24.03 64.32 -19.76
CA GLY A 48 -24.77 63.77 -20.89
C GLY A 48 -26.06 64.53 -21.23
N SER A 49 -26.66 64.14 -22.37
CA SER A 49 -27.98 64.61 -22.83
C SER A 49 -29.08 63.55 -22.74
N ASP A 50 -28.73 62.30 -22.43
CA ASP A 50 -29.64 61.17 -22.44
C ASP A 50 -30.36 61.00 -21.09
N ASN A 51 -31.50 60.33 -21.15
CA ASN A 51 -32.21 59.89 -19.95
C ASN A 51 -31.53 58.63 -19.43
N ILE A 52 -31.32 58.54 -18.11
CA ILE A 52 -30.70 57.36 -17.50
C ILE A 52 -31.58 56.83 -16.36
N ALA A 53 -31.55 55.52 -16.16
CA ALA A 53 -32.17 54.87 -15.01
C ALA A 53 -31.11 54.19 -14.14
N VAL A 54 -31.18 54.39 -12.83
CA VAL A 54 -30.39 53.68 -11.83
C VAL A 54 -31.36 52.90 -10.95
N VAL A 55 -31.10 51.62 -10.73
CA VAL A 55 -31.93 50.78 -9.88
C VAL A 55 -31.18 50.50 -8.58
N ILE A 56 -31.79 50.85 -7.46
CA ILE A 56 -31.35 50.46 -6.11
C ILE A 56 -32.13 49.21 -5.72
N VAL A 57 -31.43 48.14 -5.40
CA VAL A 57 -32.03 46.85 -5.05
C VAL A 57 -31.70 46.51 -3.61
N GLY A 58 -32.72 46.29 -2.79
CA GLY A 58 -32.54 45.92 -1.39
C GLY A 58 -33.81 45.36 -0.76
N GLN A 59 -33.65 44.42 0.18
CA GLN A 59 -34.77 43.78 0.88
C GLN A 59 -35.63 44.79 1.66
N TYR A 60 -36.81 44.35 2.09
CA TYR A 60 -37.71 45.20 2.87
C TYR A 60 -37.05 45.62 4.20
N GLY A 61 -37.01 46.92 4.50
CA GLY A 61 -36.46 47.45 5.76
C GLY A 61 -34.92 47.55 5.83
N TRP A 62 -34.22 47.48 4.70
CA TRP A 62 -32.74 47.53 4.62
C TRP A 62 -32.16 48.91 4.29
N GLY A 63 -32.90 49.99 4.52
CA GLY A 63 -32.35 51.35 4.38
C GLY A 63 -32.46 51.97 2.98
N LYS A 64 -33.34 51.47 2.10
CA LYS A 64 -33.56 52.03 0.75
C LYS A 64 -33.94 53.51 0.80
N SER A 65 -34.89 53.85 1.67
CA SER A 65 -35.38 55.23 1.84
C SER A 65 -34.30 56.13 2.43
N GLU A 66 -33.51 55.64 3.39
CA GLU A 66 -32.36 56.36 3.97
C GLU A 66 -31.26 56.64 2.93
N LEU A 67 -30.97 55.69 2.03
CA LEU A 67 -30.06 55.96 0.90
C LEU A 67 -30.66 57.00 -0.05
N LEU A 68 -31.97 56.94 -0.35
CA LEU A 68 -32.63 57.93 -1.19
C LEU A 68 -32.61 59.34 -0.59
N ASP A 69 -32.74 59.48 0.73
CA ASP A 69 -32.58 60.77 1.44
C ASP A 69 -31.20 61.38 1.17
N ALA A 70 -30.16 60.55 1.23
CA ALA A 70 -28.79 60.96 0.99
C ALA A 70 -28.53 61.31 -0.49
N VAL A 71 -29.14 60.55 -1.41
CA VAL A 71 -29.11 60.84 -2.85
C VAL A 71 -29.80 62.16 -3.15
N GLU A 72 -30.95 62.44 -2.54
CA GLU A 72 -31.66 63.70 -2.67
C GLU A 72 -30.80 64.87 -2.17
N ALA A 73 -30.20 64.74 -0.99
CA ALA A 73 -29.33 65.77 -0.42
C ALA A 73 -28.09 66.02 -1.30
N ALA A 74 -27.45 64.96 -1.81
CA ALA A 74 -26.29 65.07 -2.70
C ALA A 74 -26.66 65.73 -4.05
N ALA A 75 -27.81 65.37 -4.62
CA ALA A 75 -28.28 65.96 -5.88
C ALA A 75 -28.64 67.45 -5.72
N GLN A 76 -29.34 67.81 -4.64
CA GLN A 76 -29.65 69.21 -4.33
C GLN A 76 -28.38 70.03 -4.09
N GLY A 77 -27.37 69.46 -3.42
CA GLY A 77 -26.06 70.10 -3.26
C GLY A 77 -25.31 70.37 -4.57
N LEU A 78 -25.61 69.59 -5.63
CA LEU A 78 -25.12 69.80 -6.99
C LEU A 78 -26.03 70.71 -7.84
N GLY A 79 -27.08 71.29 -7.26
CA GLY A 79 -28.02 72.17 -7.95
C GLY A 79 -29.04 71.46 -8.85
N LEU A 80 -29.19 70.13 -8.74
CA LEU A 80 -30.24 69.38 -9.44
C LEU A 80 -31.59 69.55 -8.75
N LYS A 81 -32.64 69.77 -9.55
CA LYS A 81 -34.01 69.64 -9.06
C LYS A 81 -34.33 68.16 -8.85
N VAL A 82 -34.89 67.83 -7.69
CA VAL A 82 -35.26 66.46 -7.31
C VAL A 82 -36.77 66.39 -7.09
N LEU A 83 -37.40 65.35 -7.62
CA LEU A 83 -38.79 64.99 -7.36
C LEU A 83 -38.82 63.57 -6.79
N ARG A 84 -39.43 63.38 -5.62
CA ARG A 84 -39.61 62.05 -5.01
C ARG A 84 -41.07 61.63 -5.08
N LEU A 85 -41.32 60.39 -5.48
CA LEU A 85 -42.66 59.83 -5.64
C LEU A 85 -42.75 58.44 -4.96
N PRO A 86 -43.77 58.21 -4.11
CA PRO A 86 -44.08 56.88 -3.59
C PRO A 86 -44.81 56.04 -4.65
N LEU A 87 -44.54 54.74 -4.67
CA LEU A 87 -45.04 53.80 -5.66
C LEU A 87 -46.22 52.99 -5.08
N SER A 88 -47.40 53.61 -5.03
CA SER A 88 -48.60 53.06 -4.37
C SER A 88 -49.68 52.52 -5.33
N PHE A 89 -50.64 51.77 -4.76
CA PHE A 89 -51.84 51.32 -5.47
C PHE A 89 -52.70 52.50 -5.94
N GLY A 90 -52.81 52.69 -7.26
CA GLY A 90 -53.55 53.82 -7.87
C GLY A 90 -52.69 54.79 -8.68
N LEU A 91 -51.44 54.43 -8.95
CA LEU A 91 -50.47 55.18 -9.73
C LEU A 91 -51.02 55.65 -11.09
N ASP A 92 -51.37 56.93 -11.19
CA ASP A 92 -51.81 57.57 -12.44
C ASP A 92 -50.60 58.18 -13.15
N ILE A 93 -50.22 57.52 -14.25
CA ILE A 93 -49.14 57.90 -15.16
C ILE A 93 -49.26 59.37 -15.59
N ASN A 94 -50.47 59.88 -15.82
CA ASN A 94 -50.68 61.26 -16.25
C ASN A 94 -50.36 62.27 -15.13
N VAL A 95 -50.67 61.92 -13.88
CA VAL A 95 -50.36 62.75 -12.71
C VAL A 95 -48.85 62.86 -12.52
N ILE A 96 -48.13 61.75 -12.66
CA ILE A 96 -46.66 61.72 -12.54
C ILE A 96 -46.00 62.59 -13.60
N ILE A 97 -46.42 62.46 -14.84
CA ILE A 97 -45.86 63.23 -15.96
C ILE A 97 -46.19 64.71 -15.81
N ASN A 98 -47.40 65.06 -15.36
CA ASN A 98 -47.76 66.45 -15.08
C ASN A 98 -46.93 67.05 -13.93
N SER A 99 -46.65 66.29 -12.87
CA SER A 99 -45.77 66.71 -11.78
C SER A 99 -44.32 66.92 -12.26
N LEU A 100 -43.83 66.02 -13.12
CA LEU A 100 -42.53 66.13 -13.80
C LEU A 100 -42.42 67.41 -14.64
N LEU A 101 -43.45 67.71 -15.44
CA LEU A 101 -43.51 68.89 -16.28
C LEU A 101 -43.64 70.18 -15.47
N LYS A 102 -44.36 70.16 -14.34
CA LYS A 102 -44.48 71.31 -13.41
C LYS A 102 -43.20 71.58 -12.64
N ALA A 103 -42.44 70.54 -12.27
CA ALA A 103 -41.19 70.67 -11.54
C ALA A 103 -40.08 71.35 -12.37
N ARG A 104 -40.24 71.39 -13.70
CA ARG A 104 -39.24 71.94 -14.64
C ARG A 104 -39.73 73.22 -15.30
N SER A 105 -38.82 74.18 -15.43
CA SER A 105 -39.11 75.46 -16.09
C SER A 105 -38.78 75.41 -17.59
N SER A 106 -37.78 74.60 -17.99
CA SER A 106 -37.38 74.35 -19.38
C SER A 106 -37.12 72.85 -19.62
N PRO A 107 -37.43 72.31 -20.82
CA PRO A 107 -37.09 70.95 -21.25
C PRO A 107 -35.59 70.58 -21.16
N SER A 108 -34.70 71.58 -21.11
CA SER A 108 -33.24 71.38 -21.08
C SER A 108 -32.64 71.28 -19.68
N GLU A 109 -33.42 71.53 -18.62
CA GLU A 109 -32.95 71.48 -17.22
C GLU A 109 -32.89 70.02 -16.75
N PRO A 110 -31.75 69.50 -16.25
CA PRO A 110 -31.66 68.14 -15.72
C PRO A 110 -32.51 68.00 -14.45
N LEU A 111 -33.18 66.85 -14.29
CA LEU A 111 -34.06 66.54 -13.16
C LEU A 111 -33.81 65.10 -12.73
N LEU A 112 -33.79 64.90 -11.42
CA LEU A 112 -33.71 63.60 -10.77
C LEU A 112 -35.10 63.20 -10.25
N LEU A 113 -35.61 62.07 -10.71
CA LEU A 113 -36.82 61.44 -10.19
C LEU A 113 -36.45 60.28 -9.29
N LEU A 114 -36.81 60.34 -8.01
CA LEU A 114 -36.65 59.25 -7.05
C LEU A 114 -37.98 58.53 -6.90
N ILE A 115 -38.02 57.23 -7.15
CA ILE A 115 -39.20 56.39 -6.95
C ILE A 115 -38.94 55.44 -5.77
N ASP A 116 -39.75 55.57 -4.72
CA ASP A 116 -39.65 54.83 -3.45
C ASP A 116 -40.94 54.03 -3.14
N GLU A 117 -40.97 53.25 -2.06
CA GLU A 117 -42.15 52.51 -1.56
C GLU A 117 -42.73 51.42 -2.49
N ALA A 118 -41.97 50.94 -3.46
CA ALA A 118 -42.37 49.84 -4.36
C ALA A 118 -42.58 48.48 -3.65
N ASP A 119 -42.28 48.42 -2.35
CA ASP A 119 -42.46 47.25 -1.51
C ASP A 119 -43.95 46.86 -1.38
N GLU A 120 -44.88 47.82 -1.48
CA GLU A 120 -46.33 47.55 -1.52
C GLU A 120 -46.71 46.68 -2.73
N VAL A 121 -46.10 46.97 -3.88
CA VAL A 121 -46.29 46.20 -5.11
C VAL A 121 -45.73 44.79 -4.93
N SER A 122 -44.58 44.65 -4.27
CA SER A 122 -43.96 43.34 -4.00
C SER A 122 -44.89 42.45 -3.16
N ARG A 123 -45.46 42.98 -2.06
CA ARG A 123 -46.40 42.26 -1.19
C ARG A 123 -47.67 41.86 -1.93
N ALA A 124 -48.21 42.75 -2.74
CA ALA A 124 -49.41 42.45 -3.49
C ALA A 124 -49.19 41.40 -4.58
N VAL A 125 -47.99 41.33 -5.16
CA VAL A 125 -47.63 40.25 -6.09
C VAL A 125 -47.46 38.92 -5.34
N GLU A 126 -46.85 38.89 -4.15
CA GLU A 126 -46.78 37.68 -3.32
C GLU A 126 -48.19 37.18 -2.93
N LEU A 127 -49.06 38.10 -2.51
CA LEU A 127 -50.45 37.81 -2.19
C LEU A 127 -51.28 37.42 -3.42
N SER A 128 -50.87 37.81 -4.63
CA SER A 128 -51.61 37.49 -5.87
C SER A 128 -51.75 36.00 -6.14
N ASN A 129 -50.84 35.17 -5.62
CA ASN A 129 -50.96 33.70 -5.66
C ASN A 129 -52.10 33.16 -4.78
N ALA A 130 -52.62 33.97 -3.85
CA ALA A 130 -53.70 33.63 -2.92
C ALA A 130 -54.99 34.45 -3.14
N LEU A 131 -55.01 35.37 -4.13
CA LEU A 131 -56.13 36.28 -4.40
C LEU A 131 -57.07 35.76 -5.50
N SER A 132 -58.27 36.35 -5.57
CA SER A 132 -59.26 36.05 -6.60
C SER A 132 -58.72 36.37 -8.02
N PRO A 133 -59.16 35.68 -9.09
CA PRO A 133 -58.69 35.92 -10.46
C PRO A 133 -58.82 37.38 -10.93
N SER A 134 -59.81 38.12 -10.41
CA SER A 134 -60.02 39.53 -10.75
C SER A 134 -58.98 40.46 -10.12
N ASP A 135 -58.49 40.11 -8.93
CA ASP A 135 -57.52 40.91 -8.19
C ASP A 135 -56.08 40.59 -8.60
N ALA A 136 -55.80 39.34 -8.95
CA ALA A 136 -54.54 38.95 -9.61
C ALA A 136 -54.34 39.68 -10.97
N GLY A 137 -55.42 39.89 -11.73
CA GLY A 137 -55.41 40.68 -12.97
C GLY A 137 -55.00 42.15 -12.73
N LYS A 138 -55.52 42.79 -11.68
CA LYS A 138 -55.17 44.18 -11.31
C LYS A 138 -53.70 44.34 -10.93
N VAL A 139 -53.13 43.35 -10.25
CA VAL A 139 -51.69 43.36 -9.87
C VAL A 139 -50.81 43.21 -11.11
N ARG A 140 -51.17 42.32 -12.05
CA ARG A 140 -50.47 42.18 -13.33
C ARG A 140 -50.53 43.47 -14.16
N ASP A 141 -51.69 44.11 -14.24
CA ASP A 141 -51.87 45.40 -14.93
C ASP A 141 -51.04 46.52 -14.30
N LEU A 142 -50.91 46.55 -12.97
CA LEU A 142 -50.06 47.51 -12.26
C LEU A 142 -48.59 47.35 -12.66
N VAL A 143 -48.07 46.13 -12.68
CA VAL A 143 -46.68 45.83 -13.08
C VAL A 143 -46.44 46.23 -14.54
N ILE A 144 -47.39 45.95 -15.44
CA ILE A 144 -47.30 46.35 -16.86
C ILE A 144 -47.33 47.87 -17.01
N LYS A 145 -48.20 48.57 -16.29
CA LYS A 145 -48.28 50.04 -16.28
C LYS A 145 -46.98 50.68 -15.76
N LEU A 146 -46.43 50.12 -14.68
CA LEU A 146 -45.15 50.58 -14.12
C LEU A 146 -44.00 50.39 -15.11
N GLY A 147 -43.89 49.21 -15.73
CA GLY A 147 -42.89 48.95 -16.76
C GLY A 147 -43.03 49.87 -17.96
N SER A 148 -44.28 50.16 -18.37
CA SER A 148 -44.58 51.10 -19.46
C SER A 148 -44.19 52.54 -19.12
N LEU A 149 -44.46 53.00 -17.88
CA LEU A 149 -44.05 54.31 -17.38
C LEU A 149 -42.52 54.48 -17.34
N ILE A 150 -41.81 53.47 -16.83
CA ILE A 150 -40.34 53.54 -16.74
C ILE A 150 -39.73 53.55 -18.14
N ARG A 151 -40.23 52.68 -19.03
CA ARG A 151 -39.78 52.62 -20.43
C ARG A 151 -39.98 53.93 -21.15
N ALA A 152 -41.12 54.57 -20.92
CA ALA A 152 -41.44 55.86 -21.46
C ALA A 152 -40.55 57.01 -21.00
N LEU A 153 -40.17 56.99 -19.72
CA LEU A 153 -39.27 57.99 -19.17
C LEU A 153 -37.84 57.80 -19.70
N ILE A 154 -37.44 56.56 -20.00
CA ILE A 154 -36.11 56.27 -20.58
C ILE A 154 -36.09 56.55 -22.10
N GLU A 155 -37.15 56.17 -22.83
CA GLU A 155 -37.25 56.29 -24.30
C GLU A 155 -38.45 57.16 -24.74
N PRO A 156 -38.50 58.46 -24.38
CA PRO A 156 -39.68 59.28 -24.63
C PRO A 156 -40.04 59.40 -26.12
N ARG A 157 -39.05 59.24 -27.03
CA ARG A 157 -39.26 59.29 -28.49
C ARG A 157 -40.14 58.16 -29.00
N ASN A 158 -40.08 56.98 -28.38
CA ASN A 158 -40.79 55.79 -28.83
C ASN A 158 -42.25 55.74 -28.31
N TYR A 159 -42.65 56.68 -27.45
CA TYR A 159 -43.93 56.66 -26.74
C TYR A 159 -44.74 57.97 -26.86
N LYS A 160 -44.45 58.80 -27.86
CA LYS A 160 -45.15 60.07 -28.10
C LYS A 160 -46.68 59.93 -28.06
N ASP A 161 -47.20 58.87 -28.66
CA ASP A 161 -48.65 58.64 -28.79
C ASP A 161 -49.28 58.08 -27.50
N VAL A 162 -48.47 57.49 -26.61
CA VAL A 162 -48.93 56.94 -25.33
C VAL A 162 -49.10 58.05 -24.28
N PHE A 163 -48.29 59.11 -24.36
CA PHE A 163 -48.34 60.24 -23.39
C PHE A 163 -49.02 61.49 -23.92
N GLY A 164 -49.24 61.59 -25.24
CA GLY A 164 -49.78 62.81 -25.85
C GLY A 164 -48.90 64.05 -25.65
N ILE A 165 -47.60 63.87 -25.40
CA ILE A 165 -46.65 64.93 -25.04
C ILE A 165 -45.43 64.87 -25.97
N ASP A 166 -44.87 66.03 -26.33
CA ASP A 166 -43.64 66.13 -27.12
C ASP A 166 -42.46 65.46 -26.37
N PRO A 167 -41.82 64.41 -26.94
CA PRO A 167 -40.68 63.71 -26.34
C PRO A 167 -39.54 64.62 -25.88
N ARG A 168 -39.36 65.78 -26.52
CA ARG A 168 -38.34 66.76 -26.12
C ARG A 168 -38.55 67.29 -24.70
N ARG A 169 -39.81 67.37 -24.24
CA ARG A 169 -40.18 67.83 -22.89
C ARG A 169 -39.81 66.82 -21.79
N LEU A 170 -39.58 65.56 -22.16
CA LEU A 170 -39.18 64.48 -21.25
C LEU A 170 -37.69 64.12 -21.40
N SER A 171 -36.88 64.99 -22.01
CA SER A 171 -35.44 64.77 -22.16
C SER A 171 -34.64 65.18 -20.91
N ARG A 172 -33.42 64.67 -20.79
CA ARG A 172 -32.50 64.84 -19.65
C ARG A 172 -33.12 64.48 -18.30
N VAL A 173 -33.84 63.37 -18.15
CA VAL A 173 -34.37 62.89 -16.86
C VAL A 173 -33.55 61.71 -16.36
N MET A 174 -33.10 61.78 -15.10
CA MET A 174 -32.51 60.64 -14.40
C MET A 174 -33.56 60.04 -13.48
N VAL A 175 -33.78 58.73 -13.55
CA VAL A 175 -34.71 58.01 -12.67
C VAL A 175 -33.91 57.11 -11.75
N VAL A 176 -34.15 57.20 -10.44
CA VAL A 176 -33.62 56.25 -9.45
C VAL A 176 -34.79 55.45 -8.89
N LEU A 177 -34.72 54.13 -9.05
CA LEU A 177 -35.79 53.19 -8.72
C LEU A 177 -35.37 52.32 -7.54
N ALA A 178 -36.05 52.42 -6.40
CA ALA A 178 -35.78 51.57 -5.23
C ALA A 178 -36.74 50.37 -5.18
N PHE A 179 -36.21 49.16 -5.38
CA PHE A 179 -37.00 47.91 -5.47
C PHE A 179 -36.51 46.81 -4.52
N THR A 180 -37.41 45.88 -4.18
CA THR A 180 -37.01 44.59 -3.58
C THR A 180 -36.35 43.68 -4.63
N PRO A 181 -35.48 42.73 -4.22
CA PRO A 181 -34.96 41.70 -5.11
C PRO A 181 -36.08 40.91 -5.79
N GLN A 182 -37.16 40.59 -5.05
CA GLN A 182 -38.32 39.87 -5.58
C GLN A 182 -39.01 40.64 -6.72
N LEU A 183 -39.28 41.93 -6.51
CA LEU A 183 -39.91 42.77 -7.54
C LEU A 183 -38.99 42.97 -8.74
N TYR A 184 -37.71 43.22 -8.51
CA TYR A 184 -36.79 43.56 -9.58
C TYR A 184 -36.35 42.33 -10.40
N TYR A 185 -35.76 41.32 -9.76
CA TYR A 185 -35.20 40.17 -10.46
C TYR A 185 -36.27 39.17 -10.91
N ASN A 186 -37.28 38.90 -10.09
CA ASN A 186 -38.23 37.82 -10.37
C ASN A 186 -39.47 38.28 -11.13
N ILE A 187 -39.85 39.55 -11.01
CA ILE A 187 -41.07 40.09 -11.63
C ILE A 187 -40.71 41.00 -12.80
N LEU A 188 -40.03 42.13 -12.55
CA LEU A 188 -39.77 43.16 -13.56
C LEU A 188 -38.82 42.70 -14.67
N LYS A 189 -37.71 42.03 -14.34
CA LYS A 189 -36.79 41.46 -15.36
C LYS A 189 -37.44 40.37 -16.20
N ASN A 190 -38.44 39.65 -15.69
CA ASN A 190 -39.13 38.59 -16.45
C ASN A 190 -40.29 39.14 -17.28
N MET A 191 -41.06 40.08 -16.74
CA MET A 191 -42.23 40.65 -17.42
C MET A 191 -41.88 41.76 -18.41
N VAL A 192 -40.81 42.52 -18.14
CA VAL A 192 -40.35 43.64 -18.99
C VAL A 192 -38.82 43.57 -19.16
N PRO A 193 -38.29 42.44 -19.70
CA PRO A 193 -36.85 42.18 -19.78
C PRO A 193 -36.13 43.24 -20.60
N ASP A 194 -36.78 43.78 -21.62
CA ASP A 194 -36.16 44.74 -22.51
C ASP A 194 -35.88 46.10 -21.85
N VAL A 195 -36.49 46.42 -20.70
CA VAL A 195 -36.24 47.66 -19.94
C VAL A 195 -35.20 47.44 -18.84
N PHE A 196 -35.29 46.32 -18.12
CA PHE A 196 -34.49 46.08 -16.90
C PHE A 196 -33.26 45.18 -17.12
N ASP A 197 -33.00 44.76 -18.36
CA ASP A 197 -31.77 44.07 -18.74
C ASP A 197 -30.63 45.08 -18.99
N ILE A 198 -29.62 45.06 -18.11
CA ILE A 198 -28.42 45.92 -18.19
C ILE A 198 -27.66 45.71 -19.50
N THR A 199 -27.66 44.49 -20.06
CA THR A 199 -26.93 44.19 -21.30
C THR A 199 -27.54 44.89 -22.52
N ARG A 200 -28.80 45.32 -22.42
CA ARG A 200 -29.51 46.11 -23.44
C ARG A 200 -29.32 47.63 -23.25
N GLY A 201 -28.59 48.06 -22.23
CA GLY A 201 -28.13 49.45 -22.05
C GLY A 201 -29.16 50.46 -21.55
N ARG A 202 -30.36 50.04 -21.16
CA ARG A 202 -31.45 50.96 -20.73
C ARG A 202 -31.43 51.32 -19.25
N VAL A 203 -30.96 50.41 -18.40
CA VAL A 203 -30.57 50.70 -17.02
C VAL A 203 -29.08 51.01 -17.03
N TYR A 204 -28.72 52.23 -16.61
CA TYR A 204 -27.33 52.70 -16.57
C TYR A 204 -26.51 51.97 -15.50
N MET A 205 -27.13 51.71 -14.34
CA MET A 205 -26.46 51.06 -13.22
C MET A 205 -27.45 50.40 -12.27
N GLU A 206 -27.04 49.26 -11.72
CA GLU A 206 -27.71 48.57 -10.62
C GLU A 206 -26.85 48.68 -9.34
N VAL A 207 -27.45 49.18 -8.26
CA VAL A 207 -26.83 49.37 -6.95
C VAL A 207 -27.52 48.45 -5.96
N VAL A 208 -26.90 47.32 -5.66
CA VAL A 208 -27.40 46.37 -4.66
C VAL A 208 -26.94 46.84 -3.28
N LEU A 209 -27.87 46.93 -2.32
CA LEU A 209 -27.56 47.27 -0.94
C LEU A 209 -26.86 46.10 -0.23
N ASP A 210 -25.85 46.40 0.58
CA ASP A 210 -25.22 45.40 1.43
C ASP A 210 -26.19 44.94 2.55
N GLU A 211 -26.56 43.66 2.51
CA GLU A 211 -27.44 43.01 3.50
C GLU A 211 -26.70 42.55 4.77
N ARG A 212 -25.55 43.14 5.09
CA ARG A 212 -24.84 42.88 6.35
C ARG A 212 -25.03 44.05 7.31
N MET A 213 -25.60 43.74 8.47
CA MET A 213 -25.90 44.69 9.54
C MET A 213 -25.06 44.40 10.79
N PRO A 214 -23.76 44.75 10.82
CA PRO A 214 -22.93 44.53 12.00
C PRO A 214 -23.35 45.43 13.18
N LEU A 215 -22.96 45.05 14.40
CA LEU A 215 -23.28 45.74 15.65
C LEU A 215 -22.94 47.23 15.61
N TRP A 216 -21.76 47.62 15.10
CA TRP A 216 -21.39 49.03 14.97
C TRP A 216 -22.36 49.82 14.06
N LEU A 217 -22.87 49.20 12.99
CA LEU A 217 -23.79 49.87 12.07
C LEU A 217 -25.18 50.01 12.70
N TYR A 218 -25.59 49.01 13.47
CA TYR A 218 -26.79 49.07 14.30
C TYR A 218 -26.70 50.18 15.35
N GLU A 219 -25.59 50.32 16.06
CA GLU A 219 -25.35 51.46 16.95
C GLU A 219 -25.37 52.80 16.22
N ALA A 220 -24.71 52.89 15.06
CA ALA A 220 -24.68 54.11 14.26
C ALA A 220 -26.10 54.54 13.84
N MET A 221 -26.92 53.59 13.38
CA MET A 221 -28.31 53.82 13.03
C MET A 221 -29.13 54.34 14.23
N LEU A 222 -28.96 53.74 15.41
CA LEU A 222 -29.65 54.21 16.62
C LEU A 222 -29.23 55.62 17.02
N LEU A 223 -27.92 55.90 17.02
CA LEU A 223 -27.38 57.22 17.35
C LEU A 223 -27.93 58.30 16.41
N GLN A 224 -28.00 58.01 15.12
CA GLN A 224 -28.59 58.94 14.15
C GLN A 224 -30.07 59.19 14.41
N ARG A 225 -30.85 58.14 14.64
CA ARG A 225 -32.28 58.26 14.94
C ARG A 225 -32.49 59.02 16.24
N PHE A 226 -31.72 58.74 17.28
CA PHE A 226 -31.83 59.46 18.56
C PHE A 226 -31.47 60.93 18.41
N ASN A 227 -30.39 61.24 17.70
CA ASN A 227 -30.00 62.63 17.42
C ASN A 227 -31.06 63.37 16.59
N ALA A 228 -31.65 62.72 15.60
CA ALA A 228 -32.72 63.31 14.78
C ALA A 228 -33.97 63.67 15.61
N TYR A 229 -34.24 62.96 16.70
CA TYR A 229 -35.40 63.20 17.57
C TYR A 229 -35.05 63.92 18.88
N SER A 230 -33.80 64.33 19.05
CA SER A 230 -33.33 65.01 20.26
C SER A 230 -33.73 66.48 20.28
N THR A 231 -34.01 67.00 21.48
CA THR A 231 -34.03 68.45 21.73
C THR A 231 -32.62 69.04 21.62
N ASP A 232 -32.52 70.35 21.36
CA ASP A 232 -31.23 71.04 21.27
C ASP A 232 -30.42 70.92 22.57
N GLU A 233 -31.10 70.90 23.72
CA GLU A 233 -30.49 70.68 25.05
C GLU A 233 -29.85 69.29 25.14
N ARG A 234 -30.56 68.23 24.72
CA ARG A 234 -30.00 66.88 24.69
C ARG A 234 -28.80 66.80 23.76
N LEU A 235 -28.88 67.40 22.56
CA LEU A 235 -27.78 67.43 21.61
C LEU A 235 -26.54 68.15 22.19
N ASP A 236 -26.72 69.24 22.93
CA ASP A 236 -25.63 69.94 23.61
C ASP A 236 -24.98 69.08 24.72
N LEU A 237 -25.80 68.39 25.52
CA LEU A 237 -25.30 67.46 26.55
C LEU A 237 -24.52 66.29 25.95
N VAL A 238 -24.98 65.72 24.83
CA VAL A 238 -24.25 64.67 24.08
C VAL A 238 -22.93 65.21 23.54
N LYS A 239 -22.93 66.40 22.93
CA LYS A 239 -21.71 67.05 22.39
C LYS A 239 -20.67 67.33 23.47
N LYS A 240 -21.11 67.67 24.69
CA LYS A 240 -20.25 67.89 25.87
C LYS A 240 -19.78 66.60 26.54
N GLY A 241 -20.25 65.43 26.08
CA GLY A 241 -19.92 64.13 26.67
C GLY A 241 -20.54 63.89 28.05
N LEU A 242 -21.53 64.68 28.45
CA LEU A 242 -22.20 64.57 29.75
C LEU A 242 -23.26 63.45 29.77
N ILE A 243 -23.80 63.11 28.60
CA ILE A 243 -24.69 61.97 28.41
C ILE A 243 -24.24 61.17 27.19
N ASN A 244 -24.40 59.84 27.24
CA ASN A 244 -24.15 58.98 26.08
C ASN A 244 -25.21 59.24 24.99
N GLY A 245 -24.81 59.23 23.72
CA GLY A 245 -25.74 59.40 22.59
C GLY A 245 -26.86 58.35 22.54
N LEU A 246 -26.65 57.15 23.09
CA LEU A 246 -27.65 56.08 23.21
C LEU A 246 -28.58 56.22 24.41
N HIS A 247 -28.36 57.17 25.33
CA HIS A 247 -29.22 57.37 26.50
C HIS A 247 -30.69 57.60 26.07
N PRO A 248 -31.68 56.90 26.68
CA PRO A 248 -31.62 56.13 27.94
C PRO A 248 -31.28 54.64 27.82
N LEU A 249 -30.93 54.16 26.62
CA LEU A 249 -30.46 52.79 26.43
C LEU A 249 -28.96 52.69 26.73
N ARG A 250 -28.50 51.47 26.99
CA ARG A 250 -27.08 51.17 27.22
C ARG A 250 -26.54 50.16 26.24
N ARG A 251 -25.29 50.36 25.85
CA ARG A 251 -24.63 49.61 24.77
C ARG A 251 -24.54 48.12 25.09
N GLU A 252 -24.22 47.78 26.35
CA GLU A 252 -24.03 46.42 26.82
C GLU A 252 -25.25 45.53 26.58
N TYR A 253 -26.44 46.04 26.88
CA TYR A 253 -27.69 45.31 26.70
C TYR A 253 -28.11 45.28 25.23
N LEU A 254 -27.78 46.32 24.46
CA LEU A 254 -28.04 46.34 23.02
C LEU A 254 -27.17 45.33 22.26
N ALA A 255 -25.94 45.08 22.72
CA ALA A 255 -25.06 44.04 22.17
C ALA A 255 -25.65 42.64 22.40
N THR A 256 -26.13 42.33 23.61
CA THR A 256 -26.84 41.06 23.87
C THR A 256 -28.13 40.96 23.08
N LEU A 257 -28.92 42.04 22.99
CA LEU A 257 -30.13 42.07 22.17
C LEU A 257 -29.81 41.76 20.70
N TYR A 258 -28.72 42.32 20.17
CA TYR A 258 -28.26 42.06 18.82
C TYR A 258 -27.97 40.56 18.59
N GLU A 259 -27.24 39.91 19.51
CA GLU A 259 -26.94 38.47 19.40
C GLU A 259 -28.19 37.60 19.49
N LEU A 260 -29.16 37.95 20.36
CA LEU A 260 -30.43 37.23 20.49
C LEU A 260 -31.31 37.37 19.25
N VAL A 261 -31.37 38.56 18.65
CA VAL A 261 -32.09 38.80 17.39
C VAL A 261 -31.42 38.02 16.25
N ALA A 262 -30.08 38.11 16.14
CA ALA A 262 -29.33 37.37 15.14
C ALA A 262 -29.58 35.86 15.26
N ASN A 263 -29.55 35.30 16.47
CA ASN A 263 -29.84 33.88 16.71
C ASN A 263 -31.28 33.50 16.32
N THR A 264 -32.24 34.36 16.65
CA THR A 264 -33.66 34.14 16.32
C THR A 264 -33.89 34.08 14.81
N GLU A 265 -33.17 34.92 14.05
CA GLU A 265 -33.24 35.01 12.58
C GLU A 265 -32.25 34.10 11.82
N GLY A 266 -31.57 33.17 12.50
CA GLY A 266 -30.71 32.17 11.84
C GLY A 266 -29.28 32.63 11.56
N GLY A 267 -28.77 33.59 12.34
CA GLY A 267 -27.37 34.00 12.41
C GLY A 267 -27.06 35.41 11.90
N LYS A 268 -28.02 36.09 11.25
CA LYS A 268 -27.88 37.48 10.79
C LYS A 268 -29.07 38.29 11.27
N ALA A 269 -28.80 39.38 12.00
CA ALA A 269 -29.85 40.27 12.46
C ALA A 269 -30.30 41.21 11.32
N SER A 270 -31.60 41.27 11.09
CA SER A 270 -32.22 42.23 10.17
C SER A 270 -32.36 43.60 10.86
N PRO A 271 -32.12 44.71 10.15
CA PRO A 271 -32.32 46.05 10.70
C PRO A 271 -33.73 46.24 11.26
N ARG A 272 -34.74 45.62 10.62
CA ARG A 272 -36.14 45.68 11.05
C ARG A 272 -36.37 45.01 12.40
N ALA A 273 -35.89 43.78 12.59
CA ALA A 273 -36.05 43.08 13.87
C ALA A 273 -35.32 43.83 14.98
N LEU A 274 -34.10 44.29 14.72
CA LEU A 274 -33.35 45.14 15.65
C LEU A 274 -34.16 46.38 16.04
N VAL A 275 -34.71 47.14 15.09
CA VAL A 275 -35.55 48.31 15.37
C VAL A 275 -36.82 47.94 16.15
N LYS A 276 -37.51 46.84 15.80
CA LYS A 276 -38.72 46.36 16.49
C LYS A 276 -38.43 46.12 17.97
N PHE A 277 -37.43 45.30 18.28
CA PHE A 277 -37.12 44.92 19.65
C PHE A 277 -36.51 46.08 20.45
N THR A 278 -35.70 46.92 19.81
CA THR A 278 -35.16 48.13 20.46
C THR A 278 -36.26 49.12 20.77
N SER A 279 -37.24 49.29 19.87
CA SER A 279 -38.40 50.14 20.11
C SER A 279 -39.19 49.64 21.32
N LYS A 280 -39.48 48.34 21.40
CA LYS A 280 -40.17 47.76 22.56
C LYS A 280 -39.36 47.95 23.85
N LEU A 281 -38.05 47.70 23.81
CA LEU A 281 -37.15 47.89 24.96
C LEU A 281 -37.12 49.35 25.41
N LEU A 282 -37.07 50.29 24.46
CA LEU A 282 -37.14 51.72 24.74
C LEU A 282 -38.47 52.10 25.39
N ASP A 283 -39.60 51.57 24.90
CA ASP A 283 -40.91 51.84 25.48
C ASP A 283 -40.97 51.37 26.94
N VAL A 284 -40.50 50.15 27.23
CA VAL A 284 -40.39 49.62 28.60
C VAL A 284 -39.47 50.51 29.46
N THR A 285 -38.33 50.93 28.93
CA THR A 285 -37.38 51.80 29.63
C THR A 285 -38.01 53.16 29.97
N VAL A 286 -38.75 53.74 29.03
CA VAL A 286 -39.42 55.03 29.21
C VAL A 286 -40.59 54.92 30.20
N ASP A 287 -41.36 53.83 30.15
CA ASP A 287 -42.46 53.55 31.08
C ASP A 287 -41.97 53.40 32.53
N LYS A 288 -40.79 52.78 32.74
CA LYS A 288 -40.15 52.73 34.06
C LYS A 288 -39.52 54.07 34.48
N GLY A 289 -39.33 54.98 33.53
CA GLY A 289 -38.83 56.34 33.77
C GLY A 289 -37.40 56.40 34.31
N ARG A 290 -36.59 55.37 34.09
CA ARG A 290 -35.17 55.26 34.48
C ARG A 290 -34.31 54.83 33.28
N GLU A 291 -33.00 55.00 33.39
CA GLU A 291 -32.06 54.46 32.40
C GLU A 291 -32.15 52.92 32.35
N LEU A 292 -31.88 52.34 31.18
CA LEU A 292 -31.84 50.88 31.01
C LEU A 292 -30.78 50.26 31.92
N ASN A 293 -31.20 49.27 32.71
CA ASN A 293 -30.35 48.47 33.59
C ASN A 293 -30.69 46.99 33.45
N TYR A 294 -29.94 46.13 34.13
CA TYR A 294 -30.13 44.67 34.02
C TYR A 294 -31.56 44.22 34.40
N GLU A 295 -32.21 44.85 35.38
CA GLU A 295 -33.57 44.47 35.83
C GLU A 295 -34.61 44.71 34.74
N VAL A 296 -34.55 45.90 34.12
CA VAL A 296 -35.47 46.28 33.04
C VAL A 296 -35.23 45.40 31.81
N PHE A 297 -33.97 45.10 31.51
CA PHE A 297 -33.63 44.23 30.38
C PHE A 297 -34.05 42.77 30.63
N GLU A 298 -33.85 42.23 31.84
CA GLU A 298 -34.32 40.89 32.22
C GLU A 298 -35.86 40.77 32.11
N GLU A 299 -36.60 41.78 32.60
CA GLU A 299 -38.06 41.85 32.49
C GLU A 299 -38.51 41.83 31.02
N PHE A 300 -37.86 42.62 30.17
CA PHE A 300 -38.10 42.64 28.74
C PHE A 300 -37.83 41.28 28.08
N LEU A 301 -36.69 40.65 28.35
CA LEU A 301 -36.35 39.35 27.78
C LEU A 301 -37.34 38.27 28.22
N ARG A 302 -37.75 38.23 29.49
CA ARG A 302 -38.76 37.28 29.98
C ARG A 302 -40.08 37.45 29.24
N SER A 303 -40.51 38.68 28.98
CA SER A 303 -41.73 38.98 28.23
C SER A 303 -41.64 38.50 26.77
N GLU A 304 -40.54 38.78 26.07
CA GLU A 304 -40.40 38.43 24.65
C GLU A 304 -40.16 36.93 24.44
N VAL A 305 -39.46 36.25 25.36
CA VAL A 305 -39.29 34.79 25.33
C VAL A 305 -40.61 34.08 25.63
N ALA A 306 -41.39 34.55 26.62
CA ALA A 306 -42.71 33.99 26.90
C ALA A 306 -43.70 34.17 25.74
N GLY A 307 -43.50 35.22 24.92
CA GLY A 307 -44.24 35.48 23.70
C GLY A 307 -43.74 34.74 22.45
N ASP A 308 -42.69 33.90 22.56
CA ASP A 308 -42.01 33.22 21.44
C ASP A 308 -41.49 34.16 20.33
N GLU A 309 -41.20 35.41 20.69
CA GLU A 309 -40.71 36.44 19.78
C GLU A 309 -39.17 36.51 19.76
N LEU A 310 -38.51 36.15 20.87
CA LEU A 310 -37.06 36.03 20.97
C LEU A 310 -36.66 34.66 21.52
N LYS A 311 -35.62 34.06 20.94
CA LYS A 311 -35.01 32.83 21.46
C LYS A 311 -33.88 33.14 22.43
N ALA A 312 -34.13 32.98 23.73
CA ALA A 312 -33.13 33.07 24.79
C ALA A 312 -33.39 32.02 25.88
N TYR A 313 -32.32 31.51 26.50
CA TYR A 313 -32.39 30.46 27.51
C TYR A 313 -32.12 31.04 28.90
N LEU A 314 -33.18 31.51 29.55
CA LEU A 314 -33.09 32.28 30.79
C LEU A 314 -32.85 31.44 32.05
N ASP A 315 -32.79 30.11 31.95
CA ASP A 315 -32.48 29.23 33.09
C ASP A 315 -31.08 29.50 33.67
N VAL A 316 -30.15 29.92 32.80
CA VAL A 316 -28.76 30.28 33.19
C VAL A 316 -28.69 31.48 34.14
N VAL A 317 -29.75 32.29 34.24
CA VAL A 317 -29.85 33.38 35.23
C VAL A 317 -29.83 32.84 36.66
N ASN A 318 -30.24 31.58 36.87
CA ASN A 318 -30.29 30.93 38.17
C ASN A 318 -28.95 30.26 38.56
N GLU A 319 -27.92 30.27 37.71
CA GLU A 319 -26.58 29.74 38.01
C GLU A 319 -25.73 30.67 38.89
N GLY A 320 -26.24 31.87 39.17
CA GLY A 320 -25.58 32.86 40.03
C GLY A 320 -25.60 32.48 41.52
N PRO A 321 -24.86 33.21 42.36
CA PRO A 321 -24.86 32.96 43.80
C PRO A 321 -26.21 33.29 44.44
N ASP A 322 -26.51 32.62 45.56
CA ASP A 322 -27.76 32.79 46.32
C ASP A 322 -27.86 34.15 47.04
N ASP A 323 -26.73 34.84 47.24
CA ASP A 323 -26.72 36.13 47.92
C ASP A 323 -27.26 37.24 47.02
N GLU A 324 -28.15 38.10 47.57
CA GLU A 324 -28.89 39.09 46.78
C GLU A 324 -27.95 40.00 45.98
N ARG A 325 -26.90 40.56 46.61
CA ARG A 325 -26.00 41.51 45.94
C ARG A 325 -25.11 40.83 44.89
N GLY A 326 -24.57 39.66 45.19
CA GLY A 326 -23.79 38.85 44.24
C GLY A 326 -24.61 38.41 43.05
N SER A 327 -25.88 38.03 43.27
CA SER A 327 -26.82 37.68 42.19
C SER A 327 -27.06 38.88 41.26
N ARG A 328 -27.25 40.09 41.80
CA ARG A 328 -27.40 41.32 41.00
C ARG A 328 -26.18 41.61 40.13
N VAL A 329 -24.96 41.45 40.68
CA VAL A 329 -23.71 41.61 39.92
C VAL A 329 -23.59 40.57 38.82
N PHE A 330 -23.86 39.30 39.12
CA PHE A 330 -23.82 38.22 38.14
C PHE A 330 -24.82 38.45 36.99
N ARG A 331 -26.06 38.83 37.29
CA ARG A 331 -27.09 39.10 36.28
C ARG A 331 -26.73 40.28 35.38
N ALA A 332 -26.19 41.36 35.96
CA ALA A 332 -25.74 42.52 35.18
C ALA A 332 -24.62 42.15 34.20
N LEU A 333 -23.71 41.24 34.59
CA LEU A 333 -22.65 40.74 33.72
C LEU A 333 -23.14 39.70 32.70
N LEU A 334 -24.04 38.81 33.09
CA LEU A 334 -24.62 37.77 32.23
C LEU A 334 -25.41 38.36 31.06
N LEU A 335 -26.15 39.43 31.34
CA LEU A 335 -26.99 40.13 30.37
C LEU A 335 -26.23 41.21 29.58
N SER A 336 -24.93 41.38 29.83
CA SER A 336 -24.06 42.30 29.11
C SER A 336 -23.41 41.59 27.93
N GLY A 337 -23.43 42.19 26.74
CA GLY A 337 -22.81 41.64 25.53
C GLY A 337 -21.31 41.92 25.42
N PHE A 338 -20.74 42.69 26.35
CA PHE A 338 -19.29 42.94 26.39
C PHE A 338 -18.75 43.09 27.83
N PRO A 339 -17.41 43.06 28.01
CA PRO A 339 -16.80 43.19 29.33
C PRO A 339 -17.02 44.57 29.98
N ARG A 340 -17.34 44.59 31.27
CA ARG A 340 -17.66 45.81 32.03
C ARG A 340 -16.65 46.12 33.12
N GLY A 341 -16.42 47.40 33.36
CA GLY A 341 -15.53 47.88 34.42
C GLY A 341 -16.23 47.98 35.78
N ILE A 342 -15.46 47.96 36.86
CA ILE A 342 -15.98 48.07 38.25
C ILE A 342 -16.76 49.38 38.45
N ASN A 343 -16.23 50.51 37.97
CA ASN A 343 -16.86 51.81 38.17
C ASN A 343 -18.25 51.89 37.53
N ASP A 344 -18.38 51.31 36.34
CA ASP A 344 -19.60 51.30 35.56
C ASP A 344 -20.67 50.39 36.22
N LEU A 345 -20.29 49.19 36.65
CA LEU A 345 -21.17 48.29 37.41
C LEU A 345 -21.59 48.88 38.76
N SER A 346 -20.67 49.47 39.52
CA SER A 346 -20.98 50.13 40.80
C SER A 346 -21.94 51.31 40.61
N SER A 347 -21.79 52.07 39.51
CA SER A 347 -22.67 53.19 39.20
C SER A 347 -24.08 52.74 38.84
N GLU A 348 -24.25 51.61 38.16
CA GLU A 348 -25.58 51.07 37.83
C GLU A 348 -26.27 50.46 39.06
N LEU A 349 -25.54 49.66 39.83
CA LEU A 349 -26.10 48.87 40.92
C LEU A 349 -26.25 49.68 42.21
N GLY A 350 -25.56 50.82 42.33
CA GLY A 350 -25.64 51.73 43.47
C GLY A 350 -24.87 51.27 44.72
N PHE A 351 -23.93 50.34 44.56
CA PHE A 351 -23.05 49.86 45.64
C PHE A 351 -21.69 49.40 45.09
N ASP A 352 -20.67 49.29 45.94
CA ASP A 352 -19.34 48.78 45.53
C ASP A 352 -19.40 47.27 45.23
N VAL A 353 -19.09 46.91 43.98
CA VAL A 353 -19.17 45.54 43.47
C VAL A 353 -17.87 44.74 43.62
N THR A 354 -16.78 45.38 44.07
CA THR A 354 -15.41 44.81 43.98
C THR A 354 -15.26 43.46 44.67
N SER A 355 -15.79 43.32 45.90
CA SER A 355 -15.71 42.07 46.66
C SER A 355 -16.51 40.92 46.01
N TYR A 356 -17.67 41.23 45.43
CA TYR A 356 -18.54 40.27 44.75
C TYR A 356 -17.94 39.78 43.44
N ILE A 357 -17.37 40.67 42.63
CA ILE A 357 -16.67 40.29 41.38
C ILE A 357 -15.50 39.35 41.68
N ASN A 358 -14.71 39.65 42.72
CA ASN A 358 -13.60 38.79 43.12
C ASN A 358 -14.07 37.39 43.56
N ALA A 359 -15.22 37.31 44.26
CA ALA A 359 -15.82 36.03 44.63
C ALA A 359 -16.33 35.25 43.41
N LEU A 360 -17.05 35.91 42.49
CA LEU A 360 -17.54 35.31 41.24
C LEU A 360 -16.41 34.84 40.32
N THR A 361 -15.30 35.57 40.29
CA THR A 361 -14.10 35.18 39.52
C THR A 361 -13.45 33.93 40.10
N LYS A 362 -13.35 33.84 41.44
CA LYS A 362 -12.86 32.62 42.11
C LYS A 362 -13.79 31.42 41.91
N ALA A 363 -15.10 31.66 41.78
CA ALA A 363 -16.10 30.64 41.48
C ALA A 363 -16.13 30.21 40.01
N GLY A 364 -15.41 30.91 39.11
CA GLY A 364 -15.39 30.62 37.67
C GLY A 364 -16.65 31.04 36.91
N LEU A 365 -17.55 31.81 37.52
CA LEU A 365 -18.74 32.35 36.86
C LEU A 365 -18.43 33.59 36.03
N VAL A 366 -17.42 34.35 36.46
CA VAL A 366 -16.95 35.61 35.83
C VAL A 366 -15.47 35.49 35.53
N GLU A 367 -15.04 36.13 34.44
CA GLU A 367 -13.64 36.17 34.01
C GLU A 367 -13.13 37.62 34.03
N GLU A 368 -11.95 37.84 34.61
CA GLU A 368 -11.19 39.08 34.40
C GLU A 368 -10.55 39.03 33.01
N VAL A 369 -10.69 40.11 32.24
CA VAL A 369 -10.18 40.25 30.88
C VAL A 369 -9.50 41.59 30.65
N GLN A 370 -8.64 41.62 29.64
CA GLN A 370 -8.00 42.82 29.12
C GLN A 370 -8.73 43.23 27.83
N VAL A 371 -9.19 44.48 27.73
CA VAL A 371 -9.89 45.00 26.55
C VAL A 371 -9.01 46.03 25.87
N ALA A 372 -8.78 45.86 24.56
CA ALA A 372 -7.99 46.75 23.74
C ALA A 372 -8.83 47.38 22.63
N ARG A 373 -8.65 48.68 22.41
CA ARG A 373 -9.39 49.43 21.38
C ARG A 373 -8.54 49.59 20.11
N PHE A 374 -9.13 49.24 18.97
CA PHE A 374 -8.53 49.45 17.66
C PHE A 374 -9.53 50.12 16.73
N ARG A 375 -8.99 50.85 15.74
CA ARG A 375 -9.80 51.34 14.63
C ARG A 375 -10.19 50.16 13.75
N LEU A 376 -11.44 50.09 13.33
CA LEU A 376 -11.88 49.06 12.41
C LEU A 376 -11.54 49.54 10.99
N ASP A 377 -10.33 49.25 10.54
CA ASP A 377 -9.85 49.43 9.17
C ASP A 377 -8.83 48.33 8.82
N ASN A 378 -8.37 48.24 7.57
CA ASN A 378 -7.46 47.16 7.14
C ASN A 378 -6.15 47.11 7.94
N ASN A 379 -5.63 48.27 8.37
CA ASN A 379 -4.39 48.34 9.15
C ASN A 379 -4.65 47.93 10.61
N GLY A 380 -5.72 48.43 11.21
CA GLY A 380 -6.18 48.05 12.54
C GLY A 380 -6.44 46.55 12.64
N LEU A 381 -7.11 45.95 11.65
CA LEU A 381 -7.36 44.51 11.62
C LEU A 381 -6.10 43.68 11.46
N SER A 382 -5.16 44.09 10.61
CA SER A 382 -3.87 43.41 10.51
C SER A 382 -3.13 43.43 11.85
N ARG A 383 -3.09 44.57 12.54
CA ARG A 383 -2.47 44.69 13.87
C ARG A 383 -3.16 43.82 14.92
N VAL A 384 -4.50 43.80 14.92
CA VAL A 384 -5.31 42.95 15.81
C VAL A 384 -5.05 41.47 15.55
N ASN A 385 -5.10 41.04 14.29
CA ASN A 385 -4.93 39.64 13.92
C ASN A 385 -3.52 39.14 14.23
N ASN A 386 -2.49 39.97 14.05
CA ASN A 386 -1.13 39.62 14.47
C ASN A 386 -1.05 39.38 15.99
N GLU A 387 -1.69 40.24 16.79
CA GLU A 387 -1.75 40.06 18.25
C GLU A 387 -2.57 38.83 18.66
N LEU A 388 -3.71 38.58 18.02
CA LEU A 388 -4.54 37.40 18.27
C LEU A 388 -3.78 36.12 17.93
N VAL A 389 -3.16 36.01 16.76
CA VAL A 389 -2.37 34.85 16.34
C VAL A 389 -1.16 34.63 17.25
N ARG A 390 -0.52 35.72 17.73
CA ARG A 390 0.57 35.65 18.72
C ARG A 390 0.13 35.04 20.04
N LEU A 391 -1.09 35.37 20.48
CA LEU A 391 -1.70 34.84 21.69
C LEU A 391 -2.44 33.51 21.45
N GLY A 392 -2.51 33.06 20.19
CA GLY A 392 -3.20 31.82 19.84
C GLY A 392 -4.73 31.92 19.86
N LEU A 393 -5.24 33.11 19.68
CA LEU A 393 -6.67 33.41 19.58
C LEU A 393 -7.07 33.44 18.09
N ALA A 394 -8.34 33.15 17.82
CA ALA A 394 -8.88 33.19 16.47
C ALA A 394 -8.75 34.61 15.89
N PRO A 395 -8.21 34.77 14.66
CA PRO A 395 -8.19 36.06 13.99
C PRO A 395 -9.61 36.50 13.63
N ILE A 396 -9.78 37.81 13.48
CA ILE A 396 -11.02 38.45 13.04
C ILE A 396 -11.00 38.55 11.51
N GLU A 397 -11.99 37.94 10.86
CA GLU A 397 -12.07 37.88 9.40
C GLU A 397 -13.20 38.71 8.81
N GLY A 398 -13.01 39.01 7.52
CA GLY A 398 -13.96 39.71 6.68
C GLY A 398 -13.72 41.21 6.61
N GLY A 399 -14.53 41.88 5.78
CA GLY A 399 -14.48 43.32 5.66
C GLY A 399 -15.15 44.01 6.87
N LEU A 400 -15.14 45.34 6.85
CA LEU A 400 -15.85 46.20 7.83
C LEU A 400 -17.29 45.73 8.15
N ARG A 401 -17.96 45.13 7.15
CA ARG A 401 -19.35 44.68 7.23
C ARG A 401 -19.55 43.27 7.77
N ASP A 402 -18.49 42.47 7.81
CA ASP A 402 -18.53 41.11 8.34
C ASP A 402 -18.23 41.09 9.85
N ILE A 403 -17.52 42.12 10.32
CA ILE A 403 -17.02 42.19 11.69
C ILE A 403 -18.06 42.88 12.57
N SER A 404 -18.68 42.09 13.45
CA SER A 404 -19.77 42.51 14.32
C SER A 404 -19.44 42.28 15.79
N ILE A 405 -19.72 41.10 16.31
CA ILE A 405 -19.50 40.73 17.70
C ILE A 405 -19.25 39.23 17.78
N SER A 406 -18.31 38.85 18.63
CA SER A 406 -18.08 37.47 19.07
C SER A 406 -17.82 37.52 20.57
N TYR A 407 -18.85 37.20 21.36
CA TYR A 407 -18.79 37.33 22.80
C TYR A 407 -17.56 36.65 23.40
N GLY A 408 -16.84 37.37 24.27
CA GLY A 408 -15.59 36.92 24.88
C GLY A 408 -14.35 37.01 23.99
N SER A 409 -14.47 37.45 22.73
CA SER A 409 -13.35 37.61 21.80
C SER A 409 -13.22 39.04 21.30
N TYR A 410 -14.29 39.61 20.74
CA TYR A 410 -14.30 41.00 20.32
C TYR A 410 -15.73 41.52 20.16
N TYR A 411 -15.89 42.84 20.17
CA TYR A 411 -17.13 43.50 19.81
C TYR A 411 -16.83 44.78 19.04
N THR A 412 -17.76 45.20 18.19
CA THR A 412 -17.65 46.46 17.48
C THR A 412 -18.60 47.49 18.05
N ALA A 413 -18.24 48.76 17.88
CA ALA A 413 -19.05 49.88 18.33
C ALA A 413 -18.91 51.06 17.37
N TYR A 414 -19.80 52.04 17.49
CA TYR A 414 -19.70 53.28 16.73
C TYR A 414 -19.44 54.48 17.64
N GLU A 415 -18.29 55.12 17.45
CA GLU A 415 -17.83 56.28 18.24
C GLU A 415 -17.47 57.45 17.33
N GLY A 416 -18.37 57.78 16.41
CA GLY A 416 -18.10 58.70 15.29
C GLY A 416 -17.39 58.01 14.12
N GLU A 417 -16.67 56.92 14.38
CA GLU A 417 -16.17 55.97 13.40
C GLU A 417 -16.34 54.52 13.90
N PRO A 418 -16.33 53.52 13.00
CA PRO A 418 -16.34 52.11 13.39
C PRO A 418 -15.07 51.73 14.16
N VAL A 419 -15.24 51.12 15.33
CA VAL A 419 -14.15 50.64 16.18
C VAL A 419 -14.36 49.20 16.58
N VAL A 420 -13.26 48.49 16.83
CA VAL A 420 -13.28 47.12 17.36
C VAL A 420 -12.55 47.08 18.70
N TYR A 421 -13.22 46.47 19.67
CA TYR A 421 -12.69 46.17 20.98
C TYR A 421 -12.37 44.69 21.03
N VAL A 422 -11.09 44.38 21.24
CA VAL A 422 -10.59 43.01 21.32
C VAL A 422 -10.46 42.63 22.78
N VAL A 423 -10.99 41.47 23.14
CA VAL A 423 -11.01 40.91 24.48
C VAL A 423 -9.92 39.85 24.58
N PHE A 424 -8.92 40.14 25.41
CA PHE A 424 -7.81 39.24 25.70
C PHE A 424 -7.96 38.64 27.11
N PRO A 425 -7.44 37.43 27.35
CA PRO A 425 -7.33 36.87 28.70
C PRO A 425 -6.58 37.79 29.66
N SER A 426 -6.93 37.78 30.96
CA SER A 426 -6.28 38.61 31.99
C SER A 426 -4.76 38.46 32.07
N ASN A 427 -4.23 37.27 31.76
CA ASN A 427 -2.80 36.95 31.78
C ASN A 427 -2.09 37.17 30.43
N ALA A 428 -2.80 37.68 29.41
CA ALA A 428 -2.22 37.93 28.09
C ALA A 428 -1.11 38.99 28.18
N LYS A 429 0.04 38.68 27.57
CA LYS A 429 1.17 39.61 27.43
C LYS A 429 1.02 40.45 26.17
N VAL A 430 0.01 41.30 26.14
CA VAL A 430 -0.27 42.19 25.01
C VAL A 430 0.87 43.23 24.87
N SER A 431 1.17 43.64 23.63
CA SER A 431 2.20 44.64 23.35
C SER A 431 1.93 45.96 24.09
N SER A 432 2.99 46.59 24.63
CA SER A 432 2.89 47.85 25.37
C SER A 432 2.40 49.03 24.52
N ALA A 433 2.42 48.90 23.19
CA ALA A 433 1.89 49.88 22.25
C ALA A 433 0.35 49.87 22.14
N VAL A 434 -0.32 48.91 22.78
CA VAL A 434 -1.78 48.76 22.76
C VAL A 434 -2.35 49.27 24.07
N GLY A 435 -3.31 50.20 24.00
CA GLY A 435 -4.04 50.69 25.18
C GLY A 435 -4.97 49.60 25.71
N ILE A 436 -4.77 49.20 26.97
CA ILE A 436 -5.49 48.09 27.61
C ILE A 436 -6.28 48.59 28.81
N THR A 437 -7.55 48.21 28.88
CA THR A 437 -8.43 48.44 30.03
C THR A 437 -8.79 47.10 30.66
N ARG A 438 -8.79 47.01 31.98
CA ARG A 438 -9.28 45.80 32.68
C ARG A 438 -10.79 45.85 32.82
N ALA A 439 -11.43 44.73 32.55
CA ALA A 439 -12.87 44.57 32.64
C ALA A 439 -13.23 43.14 33.06
N TYR A 440 -14.51 42.92 33.30
CA TYR A 440 -15.06 41.66 33.76
C TYR A 440 -16.22 41.27 32.88
N GLN A 441 -16.32 39.98 32.54
CA GLN A 441 -17.40 39.43 31.73
C GLN A 441 -17.87 38.12 32.34
N VAL A 442 -19.12 37.71 32.10
CA VAL A 442 -19.53 36.34 32.45
C VAL A 442 -18.74 35.34 31.59
N SER A 443 -18.49 34.15 32.12
CA SER A 443 -17.80 33.11 31.34
C SER A 443 -18.47 32.92 29.97
N PRO A 444 -17.72 32.90 28.85
CA PRO A 444 -18.28 32.75 27.51
C PRO A 444 -19.18 31.51 27.35
N ARG A 445 -18.96 30.47 28.17
CA ARG A 445 -19.84 29.30 28.26
C ARG A 445 -21.26 29.70 28.66
N LEU A 446 -21.42 30.46 29.75
CA LEU A 446 -22.73 30.87 30.29
C LEU A 446 -23.45 31.80 29.32
N HIS A 447 -22.73 32.73 28.68
CA HIS A 447 -23.30 33.60 27.65
C HIS A 447 -23.76 32.80 26.42
N ARG A 448 -23.00 31.79 25.98
CA ARG A 448 -23.41 30.92 24.87
C ARG A 448 -24.63 30.08 25.22
N ILE A 449 -24.79 29.63 26.46
CA ILE A 449 -26.02 28.98 26.91
C ILE A 449 -27.19 29.97 26.83
N LEU A 450 -27.04 31.20 27.33
CA LEU A 450 -28.07 32.25 27.24
C LEU A 450 -28.56 32.45 25.80
N VAL A 451 -27.65 32.54 24.83
CA VAL A 451 -27.98 32.83 23.43
C VAL A 451 -28.41 31.57 22.65
N PHE A 452 -27.66 30.47 22.73
CA PHE A 452 -27.80 29.30 21.86
C PHE A 452 -28.39 28.05 22.54
N GLY A 453 -28.49 28.03 23.87
CA GLY A 453 -29.05 26.92 24.66
C GLY A 453 -28.15 25.70 24.81
N LYS A 454 -26.97 25.71 24.18
CA LYS A 454 -25.98 24.63 24.28
C LYS A 454 -24.56 25.16 24.07
N GLU A 455 -23.60 24.48 24.67
CA GLU A 455 -22.18 24.66 24.35
C GLU A 455 -21.79 23.71 23.21
N PRO A 456 -21.25 24.18 22.07
CA PRO A 456 -20.78 23.29 21.03
C PRO A 456 -19.48 22.60 21.48
N GLU A 457 -19.50 21.29 21.71
CA GLU A 457 -18.30 20.49 22.06
C GLU A 457 -17.13 20.71 21.09
N GLU A 458 -17.44 20.95 19.81
CA GLU A 458 -16.49 21.22 18.72
C GLU A 458 -15.54 22.39 19.05
N ILE A 459 -16.04 23.44 19.75
CA ILE A 459 -15.24 24.63 20.06
C ILE A 459 -14.28 24.38 21.22
N ILE A 460 -14.66 23.55 22.19
CA ILE A 460 -13.77 23.15 23.29
C ILE A 460 -12.59 22.37 22.72
N ARG A 461 -12.87 21.37 21.89
CA ARG A 461 -11.83 20.52 21.25
C ARG A 461 -10.91 21.35 20.35
N ALA A 462 -11.45 22.30 19.59
CA ALA A 462 -10.64 23.21 18.77
C ALA A 462 -9.67 24.06 19.62
N LYS A 463 -10.14 24.63 20.74
CA LYS A 463 -9.28 25.41 21.65
C LYS A 463 -8.16 24.56 22.26
N GLU A 464 -8.44 23.31 22.62
CA GLU A 464 -7.42 22.39 23.12
C GLU A 464 -6.33 22.10 22.08
N GLU A 465 -6.73 21.83 20.83
CA GLU A 465 -5.80 21.58 19.72
C GLU A 465 -4.96 22.82 19.37
N VAL A 466 -5.56 24.01 19.37
CA VAL A 466 -4.86 25.29 19.19
C VAL A 466 -3.84 25.52 20.32
N SER A 467 -4.23 25.29 21.58
CA SER A 467 -3.32 25.40 22.73
C SER A 467 -2.13 24.44 22.62
N ARG A 468 -2.36 23.20 22.20
CA ARG A 468 -1.31 22.21 21.93
C ARG A 468 -0.38 22.68 20.79
N ALA A 469 -0.93 23.17 19.69
CA ALA A 469 -0.16 23.70 18.57
C ALA A 469 0.79 24.84 19.00
N ILE A 470 0.28 25.80 19.78
CA ILE A 470 1.07 26.92 20.30
C ILE A 470 2.18 26.42 21.22
N SER A 471 1.89 25.46 22.10
CA SER A 471 2.89 24.85 22.97
C SER A 471 4.03 24.23 22.17
N ILE A 472 3.71 23.49 21.10
CA ILE A 472 4.70 22.88 20.19
C ILE A 472 5.58 23.95 19.53
N VAL A 473 4.97 25.00 18.98
CA VAL A 473 5.68 26.10 18.31
C VAL A 473 6.56 26.88 19.29
N ASN A 474 6.07 27.16 20.50
CA ASN A 474 6.83 27.88 21.51
C ASN A 474 7.99 27.06 22.08
N ALA A 475 7.81 25.74 22.23
CA ALA A 475 8.86 24.84 22.67
C ALA A 475 10.04 24.84 21.68
N PHE A 476 9.73 24.83 20.37
CA PHE A 476 10.71 24.86 19.27
C PHE A 476 11.71 23.70 19.39
N ARG A 477 11.18 22.47 19.49
CA ARG A 477 11.91 21.20 19.68
C ARG A 477 11.47 20.17 18.63
N GLU A 478 11.86 18.91 18.81
CA GLU A 478 11.50 17.77 17.97
C GLU A 478 10.02 17.72 17.56
N ASP A 479 9.10 17.92 18.50
CA ASP A 479 7.66 17.91 18.24
C ASP A 479 7.24 18.88 17.13
N LEU A 480 7.95 20.02 17.02
CA LEU A 480 7.71 21.00 15.96
C LEU A 480 8.19 20.48 14.60
N ALA A 481 9.34 19.79 14.55
CA ALA A 481 9.82 19.19 13.31
C ALA A 481 8.80 18.19 12.76
N MET A 482 8.30 17.29 13.62
CA MET A 482 7.31 16.29 13.24
C MET A 482 6.00 16.93 12.76
N GLU A 483 5.51 17.94 13.48
CA GLU A 483 4.23 18.58 13.17
C GLU A 483 4.29 19.41 11.88
N VAL A 484 5.40 20.09 11.59
CA VAL A 484 5.59 20.85 10.34
C VAL A 484 5.75 19.92 9.14
N VAL A 485 6.43 18.79 9.30
CA VAL A 485 6.54 17.78 8.23
C VAL A 485 5.19 17.15 7.94
N LYS A 486 4.40 16.84 8.98
CA LYS A 486 3.02 16.38 8.80
C LYS A 486 2.17 17.43 8.11
N ALA A 487 2.31 18.71 8.50
CA ALA A 487 1.62 19.80 7.84
C ALA A 487 1.95 19.87 6.34
N ALA A 488 3.22 19.67 5.97
CA ALA A 488 3.69 19.73 4.58
C ALA A 488 3.17 18.59 3.69
N ILE A 489 3.10 17.35 4.19
CA ILE A 489 2.95 16.15 3.34
C ILE A 489 1.65 15.38 3.62
N ASP A 490 0.88 15.78 4.63
CA ASP A 490 -0.35 15.09 5.05
C ASP A 490 -0.14 13.58 5.33
N SER A 491 1.01 13.25 5.90
CA SER A 491 1.33 11.88 6.30
C SER A 491 2.25 11.89 7.51
N GLN A 492 2.17 10.83 8.31
CA GLN A 492 3.12 10.63 9.40
C GLN A 492 4.44 10.08 8.84
N VAL A 493 5.46 10.93 8.85
CA VAL A 493 6.83 10.54 8.54
C VAL A 493 7.64 10.50 9.83
N MET A 494 8.34 9.39 10.07
CA MET A 494 9.23 9.27 11.21
C MET A 494 10.52 10.04 10.93
N LEU A 495 10.91 10.91 11.87
CA LEU A 495 12.14 11.68 11.78
C LEU A 495 13.18 11.14 12.77
N TYR A 496 14.43 11.12 12.37
CA TYR A 496 15.56 10.67 13.18
C TYR A 496 16.57 11.81 13.37
N PRO A 497 17.06 12.06 14.60
CA PRO A 497 18.01 13.12 14.86
C PRO A 497 19.43 12.68 14.48
N GLU A 498 20.12 13.48 13.68
CA GLU A 498 21.53 13.26 13.32
C GLU A 498 22.22 14.59 13.00
N SER A 499 23.51 14.76 13.30
CA SER A 499 24.28 15.95 12.88
C SER A 499 23.61 17.33 13.14
N GLY A 500 22.82 17.47 14.22
CA GLY A 500 22.11 18.71 14.56
C GLY A 500 20.85 19.00 13.71
N ALA A 501 20.36 18.04 12.94
CA ALA A 501 19.13 18.13 12.14
C ALA A 501 18.28 16.85 12.27
N TRP A 502 17.07 16.87 11.73
CA TRP A 502 16.14 15.74 11.71
C TRP A 502 15.93 15.22 10.30
N PHE A 503 16.03 13.90 10.10
CA PHE A 503 15.97 13.26 8.79
C PHE A 503 14.81 12.28 8.68
N GLY A 504 14.13 12.27 7.53
CA GLY A 504 13.14 11.27 7.18
C GLY A 504 13.14 11.00 5.68
N VAL A 505 12.47 9.92 5.25
CA VAL A 505 12.28 9.62 3.82
C VAL A 505 10.82 9.23 3.60
N ILE A 506 10.24 9.74 2.52
CA ILE A 506 8.99 9.24 1.97
C ILE A 506 9.32 8.33 0.81
N GLU A 507 8.95 7.06 0.94
CA GLU A 507 9.17 6.04 -0.09
C GLU A 507 7.83 5.51 -0.59
N ASN A 508 7.62 5.58 -1.91
CA ASN A 508 6.53 4.89 -2.59
C ASN A 508 7.11 4.11 -3.78
N SER A 509 6.64 2.88 -3.96
CA SER A 509 7.14 1.96 -4.99
C SER A 509 7.04 2.49 -6.43
N LEU A 510 6.13 3.42 -6.69
CA LEU A 510 5.86 3.98 -8.02
C LEU A 510 6.10 5.50 -8.10
N ASP A 511 6.75 6.11 -7.11
CA ASP A 511 6.98 7.55 -7.07
C ASP A 511 8.44 7.88 -6.70
N ALA A 512 8.81 9.15 -6.84
CA ALA A 512 10.11 9.65 -6.41
C ALA A 512 10.27 9.52 -4.89
N ARG A 513 11.46 9.09 -4.44
CA ARG A 513 11.83 9.05 -3.02
C ARG A 513 12.20 10.45 -2.55
N ILE A 514 11.48 10.97 -1.59
CA ILE A 514 11.69 12.34 -1.10
C ILE A 514 12.36 12.26 0.27
N GLY A 515 13.61 12.72 0.34
CA GLY A 515 14.27 12.94 1.61
C GLY A 515 13.72 14.18 2.28
N ILE A 516 13.64 14.17 3.60
CA ILE A 516 13.19 15.29 4.42
C ILE A 516 14.30 15.64 5.38
N ILE A 517 14.66 16.92 5.44
CA ILE A 517 15.61 17.45 6.42
C ILE A 517 14.96 18.63 7.12
N VAL A 518 14.89 18.58 8.46
CA VAL A 518 14.42 19.69 9.28
C VAL A 518 15.56 20.23 10.14
N GLY A 519 15.92 21.50 9.95
CA GLY A 519 16.85 22.24 10.79
C GLY A 519 16.11 23.15 11.76
N ILE A 520 16.42 23.09 13.06
CA ILE A 520 15.81 23.92 14.11
C ILE A 520 16.93 24.65 14.87
N ASP A 521 16.93 25.99 14.84
CA ASP A 521 17.88 26.85 15.58
C ASP A 521 19.36 26.39 15.48
N GLY A 522 19.76 25.86 14.33
CA GLY A 522 21.08 25.28 14.10
C GLY A 522 22.12 26.28 13.56
N GLU A 523 23.39 25.89 13.60
CA GLU A 523 24.47 26.64 12.93
C GLU A 523 24.35 26.50 11.40
N PHE A 524 24.00 27.61 10.72
CA PHE A 524 23.74 27.58 9.28
C PHE A 524 24.95 27.20 8.43
N ASP A 525 26.18 27.48 8.86
CA ASP A 525 27.37 27.04 8.14
C ASP A 525 27.52 25.51 8.16
N GLN A 526 27.26 24.88 9.29
CA GLN A 526 27.30 23.41 9.41
C GLN A 526 26.14 22.78 8.65
N PHE A 527 24.94 23.37 8.76
CA PHE A 527 23.75 22.90 8.05
C PHE A 527 23.91 23.03 6.52
N THR A 528 24.51 24.11 6.03
CA THR A 528 24.80 24.32 4.61
C THR A 528 25.81 23.30 4.07
N LYS A 529 26.85 22.97 4.86
CA LYS A 529 27.80 21.90 4.51
C LYS A 529 27.12 20.54 4.44
N LEU A 530 26.26 20.23 5.41
CA LEU A 530 25.45 19.01 5.43
C LEU A 530 24.55 18.93 4.19
N LEU A 531 23.78 19.98 3.90
CA LEU A 531 22.90 20.02 2.72
C LEU A 531 23.70 19.91 1.41
N SER A 532 24.85 20.58 1.32
CA SER A 532 25.73 20.50 0.14
C SER A 532 26.19 19.06 -0.10
N LYS A 533 26.57 18.35 0.98
CA LYS A 533 26.91 16.92 0.90
C LYS A 533 25.72 16.10 0.40
N VAL A 534 24.56 16.21 1.05
CA VAL A 534 23.33 15.48 0.67
C VAL A 534 22.94 15.74 -0.79
N VAL A 535 23.00 16.99 -1.23
CA VAL A 535 22.68 17.40 -2.61
C VAL A 535 23.65 16.81 -3.61
N SER A 536 24.95 16.83 -3.32
CA SER A 536 25.97 16.27 -4.21
C SER A 536 25.92 14.74 -4.28
N GLU A 537 25.55 14.10 -3.18
CA GLU A 537 25.64 12.65 -3.01
C GLU A 537 24.31 11.93 -3.27
N GLY A 538 23.17 12.61 -3.09
CA GLY A 538 21.84 12.04 -3.23
C GLY A 538 21.44 11.07 -2.12
N VAL A 539 22.05 11.19 -0.94
CA VAL A 539 21.92 10.24 0.17
C VAL A 539 21.66 10.98 1.47
N ILE A 540 20.76 10.45 2.29
CA ILE A 540 20.53 10.91 3.67
C ILE A 540 20.68 9.76 4.66
N PRO A 541 21.17 10.03 5.87
CA PRO A 541 21.23 9.02 6.91
C PRO A 541 19.88 8.90 7.61
N VAL A 542 19.38 7.68 7.73
CA VAL A 542 18.12 7.35 8.42
C VAL A 542 18.40 6.17 9.33
N ASN A 543 18.29 6.38 10.65
CA ASN A 543 18.56 5.35 11.66
C ASN A 543 19.96 4.71 11.49
N GLY A 544 20.98 5.53 11.21
CA GLY A 544 22.35 5.09 10.98
C GLY A 544 22.61 4.34 9.67
N GLN A 545 21.63 4.27 8.76
CA GLN A 545 21.78 3.70 7.42
C GLN A 545 21.66 4.77 6.34
N GLU A 546 22.51 4.70 5.33
CA GLU A 546 22.39 5.54 4.14
C GLU A 546 21.18 5.13 3.28
N ARG A 547 20.33 6.10 2.95
CA ARG A 547 19.18 5.97 2.06
C ARG A 547 19.33 6.90 0.86
N ILE A 548 19.19 6.33 -0.34
CA ILE A 548 19.26 7.07 -1.60
C ILE A 548 17.90 7.73 -1.85
N ILE A 549 17.92 9.02 -2.16
CA ILE A 549 16.75 9.85 -2.41
C ILE A 549 16.78 10.45 -3.81
N ASP A 550 15.63 10.79 -4.37
CA ASP A 550 15.50 11.39 -5.71
C ASP A 550 15.25 12.89 -5.66
N ALA A 551 14.72 13.38 -4.54
CA ALA A 551 14.45 14.78 -4.26
C ALA A 551 14.53 15.07 -2.76
N LEU A 552 14.54 16.35 -2.39
CA LEU A 552 14.75 16.81 -1.02
C LEU A 552 13.74 17.88 -0.61
N LEU A 553 13.07 17.67 0.52
CA LEU A 553 12.28 18.68 1.21
C LEU A 553 13.10 19.18 2.41
N VAL A 554 13.50 20.44 2.39
CA VAL A 554 14.25 21.07 3.48
C VAL A 554 13.34 22.04 4.20
N VAL A 555 13.16 21.85 5.51
CA VAL A 555 12.44 22.77 6.38
C VAL A 555 13.46 23.43 7.31
N VAL A 556 13.54 24.75 7.33
CA VAL A 556 14.47 25.51 8.17
C VAL A 556 13.69 26.43 9.09
N LEU A 557 13.82 26.21 10.40
CA LEU A 557 13.13 26.94 11.45
C LEU A 557 14.14 27.71 12.29
N SER A 558 13.98 29.02 12.43
CA SER A 558 14.82 29.85 13.31
C SER A 558 14.04 30.89 14.09
N ARG A 559 14.32 31.00 15.38
CA ARG A 559 13.76 32.05 16.25
C ARG A 559 14.59 33.32 16.29
N THR A 560 15.84 33.27 15.85
CA THR A 560 16.81 34.36 16.05
C THR A 560 17.16 35.11 14.77
N GLN A 561 17.13 34.44 13.61
CA GLN A 561 17.51 35.04 12.33
C GLN A 561 16.30 35.37 11.46
N LEU A 562 16.40 36.37 10.61
CA LEU A 562 15.34 36.74 9.67
C LEU A 562 15.32 35.76 8.49
N THR A 563 14.15 35.55 7.89
CA THR A 563 13.96 34.65 6.75
C THR A 563 14.93 34.96 5.61
N ASN A 564 15.13 36.25 5.30
CA ASN A 564 16.07 36.68 4.25
C ASN A 564 17.53 36.31 4.54
N ASP A 565 17.95 36.32 5.81
CA ASP A 565 19.32 35.96 6.19
C ASP A 565 19.55 34.45 6.04
N ILE A 566 18.53 33.65 6.37
CA ILE A 566 18.55 32.19 6.19
C ILE A 566 18.59 31.84 4.70
N VAL A 567 17.79 32.52 3.87
CA VAL A 567 17.78 32.31 2.42
C VAL A 567 19.16 32.60 1.82
N ARG A 568 19.82 33.70 2.22
CA ARG A 568 21.17 34.06 1.75
C ARG A 568 22.26 33.10 2.22
N SER A 569 22.17 32.62 3.46
CA SER A 569 23.20 31.77 4.06
C SER A 569 23.06 30.28 3.72
N VAL A 570 21.83 29.79 3.50
CA VAL A 570 21.55 28.36 3.28
C VAL A 570 21.02 28.09 1.87
N VAL A 571 19.95 28.79 1.45
CA VAL A 571 19.25 28.46 0.19
C VAL A 571 20.08 28.86 -1.02
N GLU A 572 20.62 30.08 -1.06
CA GLU A 572 21.39 30.57 -2.20
C GLU A 572 22.67 29.75 -2.48
N PRO A 573 23.50 29.39 -1.48
CA PRO A 573 24.67 28.56 -1.72
C PRO A 573 24.33 27.16 -2.23
N VAL A 574 23.30 26.52 -1.66
CA VAL A 574 22.89 25.16 -2.05
C VAL A 574 22.23 25.15 -3.43
N SER A 575 21.48 26.20 -3.78
CA SER A 575 20.79 26.33 -5.07
C SER A 575 21.74 26.50 -6.26
N ARG A 576 23.00 26.89 -6.03
CA ARG A 576 24.05 26.96 -7.07
C ARG A 576 24.67 25.60 -7.41
N LEU A 577 24.38 24.57 -6.62
CA LEU A 577 24.88 23.22 -6.84
C LEU A 577 24.04 22.50 -7.92
N SER A 578 24.54 21.36 -8.37
CA SER A 578 23.81 20.44 -9.24
C SER A 578 23.35 19.21 -8.46
N TRP A 579 22.09 18.80 -8.65
CA TRP A 579 21.53 17.64 -7.95
C TRP A 579 22.24 16.37 -8.40
N LYS A 580 22.82 15.65 -7.42
CA LYS A 580 23.66 14.47 -7.63
C LYS A 580 24.76 14.70 -8.67
N LEU A 581 25.20 15.95 -8.85
CA LEU A 581 26.17 16.41 -9.85
C LEU A 581 25.75 16.24 -11.33
N VAL A 582 24.72 15.46 -11.64
CA VAL A 582 24.43 15.01 -13.02
C VAL A 582 23.01 15.30 -13.52
N LEU A 583 22.05 15.54 -12.61
CA LEU A 583 20.62 15.62 -12.96
C LEU A 583 20.11 17.05 -13.23
N GLY A 584 20.99 18.06 -13.13
CA GLY A 584 20.65 19.46 -13.38
C GLY A 584 20.59 20.32 -12.11
N PRO A 585 19.94 21.50 -12.16
CA PRO A 585 19.95 22.45 -11.06
C PRO A 585 19.17 21.91 -9.85
N VAL A 586 19.68 22.18 -8.66
CA VAL A 586 19.08 21.70 -7.39
C VAL A 586 17.67 22.19 -7.17
N THR A 587 17.32 23.36 -7.70
CA THR A 587 15.97 23.95 -7.59
C THR A 587 14.87 23.11 -8.26
N ASP A 588 15.23 22.18 -9.14
CA ASP A 588 14.28 21.24 -9.74
C ASP A 588 13.99 20.02 -8.83
N PHE A 589 14.86 19.75 -7.84
CA PHE A 589 14.82 18.55 -7.00
C PHE A 589 14.74 18.86 -5.50
N THR A 590 14.90 20.12 -5.09
CA THR A 590 14.85 20.54 -3.69
C THR A 590 13.84 21.64 -3.47
N TYR A 591 12.97 21.47 -2.46
CA TYR A 591 12.08 22.50 -1.94
C TYR A 591 12.58 23.01 -0.59
N PHE A 592 12.67 24.33 -0.43
CA PHE A 592 13.06 24.97 0.81
C PHE A 592 11.87 25.69 1.44
N SER A 593 11.45 25.19 2.60
CA SER A 593 10.44 25.82 3.46
C SER A 593 11.16 26.53 4.60
N VAL A 594 11.22 27.86 4.55
CA VAL A 594 12.03 28.66 5.48
C VAL A 594 11.15 29.55 6.34
N PHE A 595 11.22 29.34 7.65
CA PHE A 595 10.52 30.12 8.66
C PHE A 595 11.53 30.77 9.60
N GLY A 596 11.91 32.01 9.29
CA GLY A 596 12.71 32.85 10.19
C GLY A 596 11.88 33.54 11.27
N SER A 597 12.55 34.34 12.09
CA SER A 597 11.96 35.08 13.21
C SER A 597 10.80 36.01 12.81
N ASP A 598 10.82 36.53 11.59
CA ASP A 598 9.77 37.35 10.97
C ASP A 598 8.57 36.54 10.43
N ARG A 599 8.69 35.22 10.32
CA ARG A 599 7.65 34.29 9.82
C ARG A 599 7.20 33.24 10.83
N ILE A 600 7.53 33.40 12.11
CA ILE A 600 7.07 32.48 13.17
C ILE A 600 5.54 32.44 13.27
N ASP A 601 4.85 33.56 13.01
CA ASP A 601 3.39 33.61 13.07
C ASP A 601 2.73 32.85 11.91
N GLU A 602 3.37 32.82 10.75
CA GLU A 602 2.99 32.00 9.59
C GLU A 602 3.15 30.52 9.93
N LEU A 603 4.34 30.13 10.45
CA LEU A 603 4.61 28.78 10.95
C LEU A 603 3.58 28.34 12.00
N ARG A 604 3.26 29.22 12.96
CA ARG A 604 2.28 28.93 14.01
C ARG A 604 0.91 28.65 13.42
N SER A 605 0.53 29.40 12.39
CA SER A 605 -0.76 29.23 11.73
C SER A 605 -0.86 27.89 11.00
N ILE A 606 0.20 27.49 10.29
CA ILE A 606 0.29 26.19 9.60
C ILE A 606 0.19 25.04 10.61
N VAL A 607 0.91 25.13 11.72
CA VAL A 607 0.90 24.11 12.78
C VAL A 607 -0.48 24.04 13.46
N ILE A 608 -1.13 25.18 13.73
CA ILE A 608 -2.51 25.21 14.23
C ILE A 608 -3.45 24.51 13.24
N GLY A 609 -3.34 24.80 11.94
CA GLY A 609 -4.12 24.14 10.89
C GLY A 609 -3.96 22.61 10.92
N SER A 610 -2.72 22.13 10.94
CA SER A 610 -2.38 20.68 11.00
C SER A 610 -2.97 19.96 12.22
N ARG A 611 -3.12 20.68 13.34
CA ARG A 611 -3.76 20.14 14.55
C ARG A 611 -5.28 20.14 14.45
N LEU A 612 -5.87 21.23 13.96
CA LEU A 612 -7.32 21.38 13.81
C LEU A 612 -7.92 20.42 12.78
N GLU A 613 -7.20 20.12 11.71
CA GLU A 613 -7.62 19.16 10.68
C GLU A 613 -7.93 17.75 11.26
N ARG A 614 -7.41 17.44 12.45
CA ARG A 614 -7.67 16.17 13.16
C ARG A 614 -9.09 16.08 13.73
N LEU A 615 -9.83 17.17 13.72
CA LEU A 615 -11.21 17.24 14.20
C LEU A 615 -12.16 16.93 13.05
N ASP A 616 -13.21 16.12 13.33
CA ASP A 616 -14.25 15.80 12.33
C ASP A 616 -14.96 17.04 11.79
N ARG A 617 -15.06 18.08 12.61
CA ARG A 617 -15.64 19.37 12.25
C ARG A 617 -14.90 20.51 12.94
N VAL A 618 -14.33 21.39 12.12
CA VAL A 618 -13.62 22.58 12.60
C VAL A 618 -14.60 23.75 12.67
N PRO A 619 -14.71 24.46 13.81
CA PRO A 619 -15.52 25.65 13.91
C PRO A 619 -15.09 26.72 12.90
N ARG A 620 -16.07 27.44 12.35
CA ARG A 620 -15.83 28.45 11.30
C ARG A 620 -14.77 29.49 11.68
N GLU A 621 -14.70 29.86 12.95
CA GLU A 621 -13.71 30.81 13.50
C GLU A 621 -12.24 30.37 13.35
N TYR A 622 -11.96 29.09 13.06
CA TYR A 622 -10.60 28.59 12.83
C TYR A 622 -10.30 28.17 11.38
N SER A 623 -11.24 28.39 10.46
CA SER A 623 -11.10 27.97 9.05
C SER A 623 -9.85 28.52 8.35
N VAL A 624 -9.44 29.73 8.70
CA VAL A 624 -8.22 30.43 8.23
C VAL A 624 -6.96 29.57 8.36
N PHE A 625 -6.85 28.82 9.45
CA PHE A 625 -5.68 28.00 9.72
C PHE A 625 -5.64 26.78 8.79
N LEU A 626 -6.81 26.27 8.38
CA LEU A 626 -6.90 25.21 7.37
C LEU A 626 -6.57 25.76 5.98
N GLU A 627 -7.02 26.97 5.64
CA GLU A 627 -6.65 27.61 4.38
C GLU A 627 -5.13 27.80 4.27
N ARG A 628 -4.49 28.37 5.31
CA ARG A 628 -3.02 28.51 5.35
C ARG A 628 -2.28 27.18 5.29
N LEU A 629 -2.82 26.14 5.92
CA LEU A 629 -2.26 24.79 5.82
C LEU A 629 -2.36 24.27 4.38
N ASN A 630 -3.51 24.45 3.73
CA ASN A 630 -3.75 23.99 2.37
C ASN A 630 -2.87 24.74 1.37
N ASP A 631 -2.72 26.06 1.51
CA ASP A 631 -1.80 26.85 0.68
C ASP A 631 -0.37 26.29 0.76
N TYR A 632 0.11 26.02 1.98
CA TYR A 632 1.43 25.42 2.19
C TYR A 632 1.55 24.02 1.58
N ARG A 633 0.51 23.19 1.68
CA ARG A 633 0.48 21.86 1.07
C ARG A 633 0.47 21.93 -0.45
N ASP A 634 -0.28 22.85 -1.03
CA ASP A 634 -0.36 23.04 -2.47
C ASP A 634 1.00 23.41 -3.06
N GLU A 635 1.80 24.22 -2.36
CA GLU A 635 3.19 24.51 -2.74
C GLU A 635 4.06 23.24 -2.74
N VAL A 636 3.95 22.41 -1.69
CA VAL A 636 4.70 21.16 -1.55
C VAL A 636 4.25 20.12 -2.59
N LEU A 637 2.95 20.05 -2.88
CA LEU A 637 2.38 19.18 -3.91
C LEU A 637 2.84 19.59 -5.31
N ALA A 638 2.85 20.90 -5.61
CA ALA A 638 3.36 21.42 -6.87
C ALA A 638 4.86 21.11 -7.05
N PHE A 639 5.64 21.14 -5.98
CA PHE A 639 7.02 20.64 -5.98
C PHE A 639 7.07 19.14 -6.27
N ARG A 640 6.24 18.32 -5.61
CA ARG A 640 6.19 16.87 -5.81
C ARG A 640 5.89 16.49 -7.26
N ASP A 641 4.94 17.16 -7.88
CA ASP A 641 4.58 16.92 -9.28
C ASP A 641 5.69 17.35 -10.25
N ARG A 642 6.37 18.47 -9.97
CA ARG A 642 7.55 18.90 -10.73
C ARG A 642 8.67 17.87 -10.64
N VAL A 643 8.98 17.39 -9.43
CA VAL A 643 9.97 16.33 -9.20
C VAL A 643 9.58 15.09 -9.98
N ARG A 644 8.32 14.65 -9.92
CA ARG A 644 7.86 13.47 -10.67
C ARG A 644 8.15 13.61 -12.17
N GLN A 645 7.83 14.76 -12.77
CA GLN A 645 8.11 15.01 -14.19
C GLN A 645 9.62 14.99 -14.50
N ARG A 646 10.45 15.59 -13.64
CA ARG A 646 11.91 15.62 -13.80
C ARG A 646 12.55 14.24 -13.62
N VAL A 647 12.13 13.49 -12.61
CA VAL A 647 12.62 12.14 -12.32
C VAL A 647 12.28 11.21 -13.48
N LEU A 648 11.07 11.29 -14.06
CA LEU A 648 10.67 10.50 -15.23
C LEU A 648 11.58 10.69 -16.45
N GLN A 649 12.13 11.89 -16.68
CA GLN A 649 13.09 12.15 -17.77
C GLN A 649 14.39 11.34 -17.62
N HIS A 650 14.69 10.88 -16.41
CA HIS A 650 15.88 10.10 -16.06
C HIS A 650 15.54 8.65 -15.70
N THR A 651 14.30 8.22 -15.99
CA THR A 651 13.91 6.81 -15.89
C THR A 651 14.16 6.09 -17.20
N MET A 652 14.71 4.89 -17.11
CA MET A 652 14.91 4.02 -18.26
C MET A 652 13.90 2.89 -18.24
N ALA A 653 13.27 2.65 -19.38
CA ALA A 653 12.30 1.58 -19.55
C ALA A 653 12.37 1.02 -20.96
N ILE A 654 12.22 -0.30 -21.09
CA ILE A 654 12.17 -0.97 -22.39
C ILE A 654 10.77 -1.56 -22.60
N ARG A 655 10.29 -1.49 -23.85
CA ARG A 655 9.08 -2.20 -24.29
C ARG A 655 9.50 -3.44 -25.07
N ARG A 656 9.14 -4.63 -24.58
CA ARG A 656 9.44 -5.91 -25.24
C ARG A 656 8.18 -6.69 -25.57
N GLY A 657 8.18 -7.41 -26.68
CA GLY A 657 7.15 -8.40 -26.98
C GLY A 657 7.20 -9.61 -26.03
N ALA A 658 6.11 -10.35 -25.91
CA ALA A 658 6.00 -11.48 -24.96
C ALA A 658 7.05 -12.59 -25.16
N LYS A 659 7.56 -12.76 -26.39
CA LYS A 659 8.59 -13.75 -26.74
C LYS A 659 9.98 -13.14 -26.98
N GLU A 660 10.11 -11.83 -26.82
CA GLU A 660 11.34 -11.11 -27.10
C GLU A 660 12.21 -11.02 -25.83
N SER A 661 13.49 -11.37 -25.96
CA SER A 661 14.44 -11.23 -24.86
C SER A 661 14.84 -9.77 -24.68
N LYS A 662 15.14 -9.38 -23.45
CA LYS A 662 15.58 -8.02 -23.12
C LYS A 662 16.86 -7.63 -23.89
N ASP A 663 17.81 -8.56 -24.02
CA ASP A 663 19.04 -8.36 -24.78
C ASP A 663 18.79 -8.07 -26.27
N ALA A 664 17.81 -8.75 -26.88
CA ALA A 664 17.44 -8.49 -28.28
C ALA A 664 16.93 -7.06 -28.48
N VAL A 665 16.17 -6.52 -27.51
CA VAL A 665 15.70 -5.14 -27.58
C VAL A 665 16.85 -4.14 -27.40
N ILE A 666 17.76 -4.38 -26.46
CA ILE A 666 18.96 -3.54 -26.28
C ILE A 666 19.78 -3.49 -27.58
N ARG A 667 20.00 -4.64 -28.24
CA ARG A 667 20.67 -4.68 -29.56
C ARG A 667 19.93 -3.85 -30.60
N ARG A 668 18.61 -4.00 -30.71
CA ARG A 668 17.80 -3.20 -31.65
C ARG A 668 17.94 -1.70 -31.40
N ILE A 669 17.95 -1.27 -30.13
CA ILE A 669 18.16 0.14 -29.76
C ILE A 669 19.53 0.65 -30.25
N VAL A 670 20.58 -0.17 -30.15
CA VAL A 670 21.92 0.19 -30.64
C VAL A 670 21.99 0.16 -32.17
N GLU A 671 21.43 -0.87 -32.81
CA GLU A 671 21.38 -0.99 -34.27
C GLU A 671 20.66 0.20 -34.91
N ALA A 672 19.48 0.56 -34.38
CA ALA A 672 18.70 1.69 -34.86
C ALA A 672 19.48 3.00 -34.71
N TRP A 673 20.23 3.17 -33.61
CA TRP A 673 21.09 4.34 -33.40
C TRP A 673 22.25 4.41 -34.40
N VAL A 674 22.94 3.29 -34.64
CA VAL A 674 24.05 3.23 -35.61
C VAL A 674 23.57 3.58 -37.02
N LYS A 675 22.41 3.05 -37.41
CA LYS A 675 21.80 3.23 -38.75
C LYS A 675 21.02 4.55 -38.89
N GLY A 676 20.69 5.22 -37.79
CA GLY A 676 19.87 6.43 -37.78
C GLY A 676 18.40 6.16 -38.12
N GLU A 677 17.89 4.99 -37.73
CA GLU A 677 16.52 4.53 -37.98
C GLU A 677 15.52 5.01 -36.91
N ASN A 678 14.23 4.93 -37.24
CA ASN A 678 13.15 5.25 -36.32
C ASN A 678 12.97 4.15 -35.27
N LEU A 679 12.66 4.54 -34.04
CA LEU A 679 12.49 3.66 -32.88
C LEU A 679 11.18 3.98 -32.15
N GLU A 680 10.06 3.92 -32.89
CA GLU A 680 8.74 4.32 -32.37
C GLU A 680 8.18 3.36 -31.32
N ASP A 681 8.64 2.11 -31.33
CA ASP A 681 8.24 1.05 -30.41
C ASP A 681 8.81 1.21 -28.99
N GLN A 682 9.85 2.04 -28.81
CA GLN A 682 10.51 2.28 -27.52
C GLN A 682 10.17 3.65 -26.89
N PRO A 683 10.38 3.82 -25.56
CA PRO A 683 10.13 5.09 -24.88
C PRO A 683 11.02 6.26 -25.36
N GLU A 684 10.54 7.48 -25.09
CA GLU A 684 11.16 8.76 -25.52
C GLU A 684 12.61 8.96 -25.07
N VAL A 685 13.04 8.27 -24.01
CA VAL A 685 14.43 8.32 -23.51
C VAL A 685 15.44 7.87 -24.57
N PHE A 686 15.05 6.96 -25.48
CA PHE A 686 15.94 6.40 -26.52
C PHE A 686 15.83 7.06 -27.89
N ARG A 687 14.93 8.04 -28.06
CA ARG A 687 14.65 8.67 -29.37
C ARG A 687 14.58 10.19 -29.28
N ASP A 688 14.86 10.87 -30.39
CA ASP A 688 14.67 12.31 -30.51
C ASP A 688 13.21 12.68 -30.84
N ASP A 689 12.91 13.98 -30.91
CA ASP A 689 11.57 14.50 -31.19
C ASP A 689 11.05 14.09 -32.59
N SER A 690 11.94 13.65 -33.48
CA SER A 690 11.61 13.11 -34.81
C SER A 690 11.39 11.60 -34.83
N GLY A 691 11.52 10.92 -33.68
CA GLY A 691 11.35 9.49 -33.52
C GLY A 691 12.59 8.64 -33.83
N LYS A 692 13.74 9.26 -34.14
CA LYS A 692 14.98 8.55 -34.47
C LYS A 692 15.76 8.16 -33.23
N ALA A 693 16.41 6.99 -33.27
CA ALA A 693 17.21 6.50 -32.16
C ALA A 693 18.39 7.44 -31.83
N ARG A 694 18.58 7.75 -30.54
CA ARG A 694 19.64 8.63 -30.03
C ARG A 694 20.35 8.04 -28.81
N ILE A 695 21.47 8.67 -28.44
CA ILE A 695 22.07 8.49 -27.12
C ILE A 695 21.19 9.22 -26.10
N SER A 696 20.78 8.53 -25.04
CA SER A 696 19.91 9.11 -24.01
C SER A 696 20.66 10.14 -23.16
N THR A 697 19.89 11.02 -22.52
CA THR A 697 20.41 11.97 -21.53
C THR A 697 21.10 11.27 -20.37
N VAL A 698 20.54 10.15 -19.90
CA VAL A 698 21.09 9.31 -18.81
C VAL A 698 22.47 8.76 -19.16
N GLU A 699 22.65 8.26 -20.39
CA GLU A 699 23.94 7.75 -20.85
C GLU A 699 25.01 8.84 -20.90
N LEU A 700 24.68 9.99 -21.49
CA LEU A 700 25.61 11.12 -21.60
C LEU A 700 25.97 11.70 -20.23
N SER A 701 24.99 11.91 -19.35
CA SER A 701 25.22 12.44 -18.00
C SER A 701 26.08 11.49 -17.17
N PHE A 702 25.88 10.18 -17.30
CA PHE A 702 26.67 9.19 -16.58
C PHE A 702 28.12 9.15 -17.07
N ILE A 703 28.37 9.18 -18.37
CA ILE A 703 29.73 9.19 -18.92
C ILE A 703 30.49 10.45 -18.54
N ASN A 704 29.83 11.61 -18.61
CA ASN A 704 30.44 12.88 -18.19
C ASN A 704 30.79 12.87 -16.69
N TYR A 705 29.94 12.26 -15.87
CA TYR A 705 30.23 12.06 -14.45
C TYR A 705 31.45 11.17 -14.22
N LEU A 706 31.53 10.01 -14.88
CA LEU A 706 32.68 9.12 -14.74
C LEU A 706 33.99 9.82 -15.12
N ARG A 707 33.98 10.64 -16.19
CA ARG A 707 35.13 11.47 -16.59
C ARG A 707 35.53 12.48 -15.51
N SER A 708 34.55 13.08 -14.83
CA SER A 708 34.78 14.06 -13.76
C SER A 708 35.47 13.47 -12.52
N LEU A 709 35.34 12.16 -12.28
CA LEU A 709 35.98 11.49 -11.14
C LEU A 709 37.49 11.33 -11.31
N GLY A 710 38.02 11.46 -12.53
CA GLY A 710 39.46 11.31 -12.82
C GLY A 710 40.03 9.90 -12.56
N LYS A 711 39.18 8.91 -12.26
CA LYS A 711 39.56 7.51 -12.08
C LYS A 711 39.77 6.85 -13.46
N GLN A 712 40.82 6.03 -13.58
CA GLN A 712 41.18 5.38 -14.86
C GLN A 712 40.27 4.21 -15.21
N ASN A 713 39.75 3.47 -14.23
CA ASN A 713 38.94 2.28 -14.45
C ASN A 713 37.85 2.04 -13.39
N PHE A 714 36.79 1.34 -13.79
CA PHE A 714 35.66 1.00 -12.93
C PHE A 714 35.26 -0.45 -13.12
N THR A 715 35.02 -1.16 -12.03
CA THR A 715 34.44 -2.51 -12.07
C THR A 715 32.92 -2.44 -12.32
N THR A 716 32.31 -3.50 -12.85
CA THR A 716 30.84 -3.57 -13.02
C THR A 716 30.07 -3.26 -11.73
N LYS A 717 30.53 -3.79 -10.57
CA LYS A 717 29.87 -3.53 -9.28
C LYS A 717 29.95 -2.06 -8.84
N GLU A 718 31.07 -1.41 -9.09
CA GLU A 718 31.22 0.03 -8.81
C GLU A 718 30.29 0.86 -9.71
N LEU A 719 30.20 0.52 -11.00
CA LEU A 719 29.30 1.19 -11.92
C LEU A 719 27.83 0.99 -11.53
N GLU A 720 27.41 -0.22 -11.16
CA GLU A 720 26.06 -0.49 -10.67
C GLU A 720 25.72 0.34 -9.43
N TYR A 721 26.66 0.45 -8.47
CA TYR A 721 26.49 1.28 -7.28
C TYR A 721 26.37 2.77 -7.63
N LEU A 722 27.22 3.28 -8.53
CA LEU A 722 27.15 4.67 -8.98
C LEU A 722 25.85 4.96 -9.72
N ILE A 723 25.39 4.07 -10.59
CA ILE A 723 24.12 4.21 -11.32
C ILE A 723 22.95 4.28 -10.32
N ARG A 724 22.89 3.36 -9.35
CA ARG A 724 21.84 3.34 -8.33
C ARG A 724 21.84 4.60 -7.46
N ARG A 725 23.02 5.16 -7.18
CA ARG A 725 23.14 6.39 -6.39
C ARG A 725 22.66 7.60 -7.17
N LEU A 726 23.04 7.71 -8.44
CA LEU A 726 22.78 8.87 -9.28
C LEU A 726 21.35 8.90 -9.84
N TYR A 727 20.77 7.75 -10.19
CA TYR A 727 19.51 7.67 -10.93
C TYR A 727 18.40 6.96 -10.13
N PRO A 728 17.12 7.24 -10.42
CA PRO A 728 15.97 6.62 -9.77
C PRO A 728 15.73 5.18 -10.27
N THR A 729 16.68 4.27 -10.04
CA THR A 729 16.67 2.93 -10.65
C THR A 729 15.49 2.06 -10.21
N HIS A 730 14.85 2.37 -9.07
CA HIS A 730 13.63 1.68 -8.63
C HIS A 730 12.41 1.96 -9.51
N LEU A 731 12.43 3.06 -10.27
CA LEU A 731 11.38 3.39 -11.23
C LEU A 731 11.65 2.80 -12.63
N TRP A 732 12.82 2.21 -12.84
CA TRP A 732 13.17 1.61 -14.13
C TRP A 732 12.34 0.33 -14.36
N ARG A 733 11.74 0.22 -15.55
CA ARG A 733 10.82 -0.88 -15.89
C ARG A 733 11.42 -1.77 -16.97
N GLU A 734 11.50 -3.07 -16.69
CA GLU A 734 12.14 -4.06 -17.58
C GLU A 734 13.60 -3.67 -17.94
N PHE A 735 14.25 -2.83 -17.11
CA PHE A 735 15.60 -2.31 -17.31
C PHE A 735 16.30 -2.16 -15.95
N ARG A 736 17.59 -2.49 -15.87
CA ARG A 736 18.40 -2.50 -14.63
C ARG A 736 19.73 -1.80 -14.83
N GLU A 737 20.48 -1.61 -13.74
CA GLU A 737 21.80 -0.96 -13.77
C GLU A 737 22.79 -1.65 -14.71
N SER A 738 22.82 -2.99 -14.70
CA SER A 738 23.66 -3.79 -15.60
C SER A 738 23.28 -3.62 -17.08
N ASP A 739 22.01 -3.36 -17.38
CA ASP A 739 21.54 -3.14 -18.75
C ASP A 739 22.01 -1.79 -19.30
N LEU A 740 22.11 -0.76 -18.45
CA LEU A 740 22.72 0.52 -18.82
C LEU A 740 24.22 0.34 -19.12
N ILE A 741 24.94 -0.41 -18.28
CA ILE A 741 26.37 -0.70 -18.51
C ILE A 741 26.55 -1.42 -19.85
N LYS A 742 25.73 -2.43 -20.13
CA LYS A 742 25.73 -3.14 -21.42
C LYS A 742 25.43 -2.21 -22.59
N LEU A 743 24.40 -1.36 -22.48
CA LEU A 743 24.04 -0.39 -23.51
C LEU A 743 25.20 0.58 -23.80
N LEU A 744 25.84 1.12 -22.76
CA LEU A 744 27.00 2.01 -22.88
C LEU A 744 28.21 1.31 -23.52
N SER A 745 28.44 0.05 -23.15
CA SER A 745 29.49 -0.79 -23.74
C SER A 745 29.25 -1.04 -25.21
N LEU A 746 28.04 -1.48 -25.60
CA LEU A 746 27.67 -1.69 -27.00
C LEU A 746 27.74 -0.40 -27.83
N ARG A 747 27.47 0.77 -27.24
CA ARG A 747 27.57 2.08 -27.90
C ARG A 747 29.00 2.65 -27.99
N GLY A 748 29.97 1.98 -27.39
CA GLY A 748 31.37 2.44 -27.33
C GLY A 748 31.57 3.67 -26.47
N LEU A 749 30.58 4.04 -25.64
CA LEU A 749 30.69 5.12 -24.67
C LEU A 749 31.51 4.69 -23.45
N LEU A 750 31.47 3.40 -23.16
CA LEU A 750 32.21 2.74 -22.10
C LEU A 750 33.05 1.62 -22.72
N LEU A 751 34.37 1.68 -22.61
CA LEU A 751 35.29 0.76 -23.26
C LEU A 751 35.80 -0.30 -22.26
N PRO A 752 35.87 -1.58 -22.62
CA PRO A 752 36.44 -2.61 -21.78
C PRO A 752 37.97 -2.51 -21.78
N ILE A 753 38.56 -2.53 -20.60
CA ILE A 753 40.02 -2.41 -20.44
C ILE A 753 40.69 -3.71 -20.00
N ASN A 754 39.88 -4.72 -19.68
CA ASN A 754 40.34 -6.04 -19.32
C ASN A 754 39.70 -7.11 -20.20
N ASP A 755 40.46 -8.19 -20.37
CA ASP A 755 40.10 -9.33 -21.18
C ASP A 755 38.74 -9.95 -20.78
N ASN A 756 38.34 -9.93 -19.52
CA ASN A 756 37.07 -10.53 -19.09
C ASN A 756 35.84 -9.61 -19.24
N LEU A 757 36.00 -8.40 -19.79
CA LEU A 757 34.94 -7.40 -19.92
C LEU A 757 34.22 -7.09 -18.59
N THR A 758 34.97 -7.06 -17.49
CA THR A 758 34.46 -6.74 -16.13
C THR A 758 34.93 -5.39 -15.61
N GLU A 759 35.91 -4.79 -16.29
CA GLU A 759 36.44 -3.47 -16.01
C GLU A 759 36.33 -2.58 -17.22
N TYR A 760 35.96 -1.33 -16.95
CA TYR A 760 35.51 -0.39 -17.95
C TYR A 760 36.09 1.00 -17.71
N ALA A 761 36.30 1.74 -18.79
CA ALA A 761 36.72 3.14 -18.76
C ALA A 761 35.86 3.97 -19.73
N PRO A 762 35.53 5.24 -19.42
CA PRO A 762 34.88 6.13 -20.37
C PRO A 762 35.71 6.29 -21.65
N TYR A 763 35.07 6.34 -22.81
CA TYR A 763 35.78 6.51 -24.08
C TYR A 763 36.69 7.75 -24.08
N THR A 764 37.98 7.52 -24.37
CA THR A 764 38.98 8.52 -24.77
C THR A 764 39.83 7.94 -25.90
N PRO A 765 40.31 8.75 -26.86
CA PRO A 765 41.11 8.26 -27.98
C PRO A 765 42.35 7.46 -27.54
N GLU A 766 43.00 7.86 -26.45
CA GLU A 766 44.25 7.26 -25.97
C GLU A 766 44.07 5.79 -25.49
N LEU A 767 42.85 5.40 -25.13
CA LEU A 767 42.54 4.04 -24.67
C LEU A 767 42.29 3.07 -25.83
N VAL A 768 42.02 3.58 -27.03
CA VAL A 768 41.61 2.76 -28.17
C VAL A 768 42.62 1.65 -28.52
N PRO A 769 43.95 1.88 -28.56
CA PRO A 769 44.91 0.81 -28.87
C PRO A 769 44.84 -0.36 -27.87
N GLN A 770 44.72 -0.04 -26.58
CA GLN A 770 44.61 -1.04 -25.52
C GLN A 770 43.30 -1.83 -25.65
N VAL A 771 42.19 -1.13 -25.89
CA VAL A 771 40.86 -1.73 -26.02
C VAL A 771 40.79 -2.65 -27.23
N LEU A 772 41.38 -2.26 -28.36
CA LEU A 772 41.43 -3.11 -29.55
C LEU A 772 42.19 -4.42 -29.28
N ASN A 773 43.25 -4.40 -28.46
CA ASN A 773 43.97 -5.59 -28.05
C ASN A 773 43.12 -6.49 -27.12
N VAL A 774 42.43 -5.89 -26.14
CA VAL A 774 41.51 -6.58 -25.24
C VAL A 774 40.39 -7.29 -26.02
N LEU A 775 39.80 -6.59 -26.99
CA LEU A 775 38.74 -7.13 -27.84
C LEU A 775 39.23 -8.24 -28.77
N ASP A 776 40.45 -8.13 -29.30
CA ASP A 776 41.11 -9.17 -30.08
C ASP A 776 41.32 -10.44 -29.24
N ASN A 777 41.88 -10.29 -28.03
CA ASN A 777 42.05 -11.38 -27.06
C ASN A 777 40.72 -12.01 -26.63
N TYR A 778 39.67 -11.20 -26.49
CA TYR A 778 38.34 -11.67 -26.13
C TYR A 778 37.69 -12.46 -27.27
N LEU A 779 37.77 -11.98 -28.51
CA LEU A 779 37.31 -12.73 -29.68
C LEU A 779 38.07 -14.05 -29.84
N ASN A 780 39.39 -14.05 -29.64
CA ASN A 780 40.21 -15.26 -29.66
C ASN A 780 39.77 -16.26 -28.58
N ARG A 781 39.47 -15.81 -27.36
CA ARG A 781 38.97 -16.68 -26.28
C ARG A 781 37.56 -17.21 -26.52
N LEU A 782 36.65 -16.39 -27.08
CA LEU A 782 35.34 -16.88 -27.51
C LEU A 782 35.50 -17.98 -28.55
N ASN A 783 36.40 -17.78 -29.51
CA ASN A 783 36.76 -18.81 -30.48
C ASN A 783 37.37 -20.05 -29.81
N GLU A 784 38.27 -19.92 -28.82
CA GLU A 784 38.82 -21.06 -28.07
C GLU A 784 37.73 -21.81 -27.27
N THR A 785 36.75 -21.10 -26.72
CA THR A 785 35.66 -21.67 -25.92
C THR A 785 34.78 -22.59 -26.77
N LEU A 786 34.65 -22.33 -28.08
CA LEU A 786 33.98 -23.23 -29.03
C LEU A 786 34.66 -24.60 -29.15
N TYR A 787 35.98 -24.67 -28.92
CA TYR A 787 36.77 -25.89 -29.10
C TYR A 787 37.10 -26.60 -27.78
N LYS A 788 36.72 -26.03 -26.64
CA LYS A 788 37.01 -26.62 -25.33
C LYS A 788 36.13 -27.88 -25.10
N PRO A 789 36.72 -29.03 -24.74
CA PRO A 789 35.95 -30.25 -24.49
C PRO A 789 35.05 -30.09 -23.27
N LEU A 790 33.82 -30.58 -23.39
CA LEU A 790 32.86 -30.77 -22.28
C LEU A 790 33.20 -32.06 -21.53
N SER A 791 32.76 -32.21 -20.28
CA SER A 791 33.05 -33.41 -19.48
C SER A 791 31.78 -34.01 -18.89
N MET A 792 31.60 -35.33 -19.02
CA MET A 792 30.57 -36.09 -18.30
C MET A 792 31.21 -36.98 -17.22
N SER A 793 30.55 -37.10 -16.06
CA SER A 793 31.01 -37.94 -14.94
C SER A 793 30.19 -39.21 -14.83
N ILE A 794 30.86 -40.35 -14.65
CA ILE A 794 30.22 -41.63 -14.33
C ILE A 794 30.55 -42.01 -12.90
N ASP A 795 29.58 -41.83 -12.01
CA ASP A 795 29.82 -41.76 -10.57
C ASP A 795 30.20 -43.13 -9.97
N GLU A 796 29.50 -44.19 -10.39
CA GLU A 796 29.72 -45.57 -9.91
C GLU A 796 31.11 -46.12 -10.27
N LEU A 797 31.70 -45.62 -11.37
CA LEU A 797 33.01 -46.05 -11.87
C LEU A 797 34.14 -45.03 -11.62
N LYS A 798 33.79 -43.83 -11.14
CA LYS A 798 34.69 -42.68 -10.93
C LYS A 798 35.51 -42.30 -12.17
N ILE A 799 34.89 -42.30 -13.34
CA ILE A 799 35.53 -41.91 -14.61
C ILE A 799 34.91 -40.63 -15.15
N SER A 800 35.73 -39.80 -15.81
CA SER A 800 35.28 -38.61 -16.53
C SER A 800 35.58 -38.79 -18.02
N ILE A 801 34.58 -38.57 -18.86
CA ILE A 801 34.66 -38.70 -20.31
C ILE A 801 34.62 -37.29 -20.91
N GLU A 802 35.61 -36.97 -21.73
CA GLU A 802 35.66 -35.70 -22.45
C GLU A 802 34.85 -35.82 -23.76
N VAL A 803 34.06 -34.82 -24.08
CA VAL A 803 33.18 -34.77 -25.26
C VAL A 803 33.49 -33.52 -26.07
N LYS A 804 33.75 -33.69 -27.37
CA LYS A 804 34.00 -32.57 -28.26
C LYS A 804 32.68 -31.87 -28.63
N PRO A 805 32.60 -30.54 -28.56
CA PRO A 805 31.34 -29.82 -28.82
C PRO A 805 30.87 -29.92 -30.29
N GLY A 806 31.78 -29.97 -31.27
CA GLY A 806 31.47 -30.37 -32.66
C GLY A 806 30.72 -29.35 -33.53
N PHE A 807 30.53 -28.09 -33.12
CA PHE A 807 29.84 -27.08 -33.93
C PHE A 807 30.78 -26.04 -34.55
N ASN A 808 30.50 -25.68 -35.80
CA ASN A 808 31.17 -24.61 -36.54
C ASN A 808 30.28 -23.36 -36.52
N ILE A 809 30.66 -22.34 -35.75
CA ILE A 809 30.01 -21.02 -35.80
C ILE A 809 30.90 -20.13 -36.66
N GLN A 810 30.33 -19.50 -37.71
CA GLN A 810 31.10 -18.66 -38.63
C GLN A 810 31.54 -17.35 -37.95
N GLY A 811 32.73 -17.35 -37.31
CA GLY A 811 33.34 -16.17 -36.69
C GLY A 811 33.95 -15.16 -37.67
N SER A 812 34.03 -15.48 -38.96
CA SER A 812 34.74 -14.68 -39.98
C SER A 812 34.19 -13.27 -40.18
N ASP A 813 32.91 -13.04 -39.87
CA ASP A 813 32.28 -11.72 -40.05
C ASP A 813 32.63 -10.75 -38.92
N CYS A 814 32.88 -11.23 -37.69
CA CYS A 814 33.34 -10.39 -36.59
C CYS A 814 34.83 -10.07 -36.72
N GLU A 815 35.65 -11.00 -37.22
CA GLU A 815 37.08 -10.76 -37.53
C GLU A 815 37.25 -9.69 -38.63
N ARG A 816 36.42 -9.75 -39.68
CA ARG A 816 36.35 -8.70 -40.71
C ARG A 816 35.94 -7.36 -40.11
N SER A 817 34.94 -7.35 -39.23
CA SER A 817 34.47 -6.14 -38.55
C SER A 817 35.54 -5.54 -37.64
N LEU A 818 36.34 -6.36 -36.95
CA LEU A 818 37.50 -5.93 -36.15
C LEU A 818 38.61 -5.31 -37.03
N THR A 819 38.86 -5.92 -38.19
CA THR A 819 39.83 -5.40 -39.17
C THR A 819 39.41 -4.03 -39.70
N VAL A 820 38.12 -3.86 -40.00
CA VAL A 820 37.55 -2.57 -40.40
C VAL A 820 37.65 -1.55 -39.26
N LEU A 821 37.39 -1.95 -38.02
CA LEU A 821 37.51 -1.07 -36.85
C LEU A 821 38.96 -0.60 -36.63
N LYS A 822 39.95 -1.50 -36.74
CA LYS A 822 41.40 -1.18 -36.63
C LYS A 822 41.87 -0.17 -37.70
N ALA A 823 41.17 -0.07 -38.83
CA ALA A 823 41.51 0.84 -39.92
C ALA A 823 40.91 2.26 -39.78
N VAL A 824 40.01 2.48 -38.81
CA VAL A 824 39.35 3.78 -38.60
C VAL A 824 40.15 4.61 -37.59
N PRO A 825 40.48 5.88 -37.90
CA PRO A 825 41.16 6.75 -36.95
C PRO A 825 40.38 6.90 -35.63
N GLU A 826 41.10 6.84 -34.52
CA GLU A 826 40.54 6.84 -33.15
C GLU A 826 39.72 8.11 -32.87
N THR A 827 40.04 9.23 -33.52
CA THR A 827 39.37 10.52 -33.39
C THR A 827 38.21 10.74 -34.38
N SER A 828 37.93 9.75 -35.25
CA SER A 828 36.86 9.85 -36.25
C SER A 828 35.48 9.74 -35.59
N SER A 829 34.53 10.59 -36.01
CA SER A 829 33.12 10.47 -35.63
C SER A 829 32.49 9.15 -36.08
N GLU A 830 33.11 8.44 -37.02
CA GLU A 830 32.67 7.13 -37.50
C GLU A 830 33.17 5.98 -36.61
N PHE A 831 34.19 6.20 -35.77
CA PHE A 831 34.79 5.17 -34.91
C PHE A 831 33.75 4.52 -34.00
N LEU A 832 32.96 5.31 -33.25
CA LEU A 832 31.93 4.78 -32.34
C LEU A 832 30.89 3.91 -33.07
N LYS A 833 30.49 4.30 -34.27
CA LYS A 833 29.54 3.51 -35.07
C LYS A 833 30.13 2.17 -35.49
N LYS A 834 31.39 2.16 -35.94
CA LYS A 834 32.10 0.93 -36.33
C LYS A 834 32.41 0.04 -35.12
N TYR A 835 32.74 0.65 -33.99
CA TYR A 835 32.92 -0.04 -32.71
C TYR A 835 31.61 -0.72 -32.29
N SER A 836 30.48 -0.02 -32.33
CA SER A 836 29.18 -0.59 -32.02
C SER A 836 28.78 -1.73 -32.95
N LEU A 837 29.04 -1.61 -34.26
CA LEU A 837 28.81 -2.72 -35.20
C LEU A 837 29.65 -3.95 -34.85
N PHE A 838 30.92 -3.75 -34.49
CA PHE A 838 31.78 -4.83 -34.03
C PHE A 838 31.27 -5.45 -32.72
N MET A 839 30.94 -4.63 -31.71
CA MET A 839 30.44 -5.13 -30.43
C MET A 839 29.09 -5.84 -30.56
N LEU A 840 28.19 -5.39 -31.44
CA LEU A 840 26.96 -6.10 -31.76
C LEU A 840 27.23 -7.46 -32.41
N CYS A 841 28.26 -7.55 -33.27
CA CYS A 841 28.71 -8.82 -33.84
C CYS A 841 29.22 -9.77 -32.75
N VAL A 842 30.08 -9.27 -31.86
CA VAL A 842 30.67 -10.04 -30.75
C VAL A 842 29.59 -10.51 -29.76
N ASP A 843 28.71 -9.61 -29.31
CA ASP A 843 27.63 -9.94 -28.37
C ASP A 843 26.60 -10.90 -28.98
N LYS A 844 26.38 -10.85 -30.30
CA LYS A 844 25.59 -11.86 -31.02
C LYS A 844 26.31 -13.21 -31.07
N LEU A 845 27.60 -13.23 -31.39
CA LEU A 845 28.43 -14.43 -31.43
C LEU A 845 28.48 -15.10 -30.03
N GLU A 846 28.71 -14.33 -28.98
CA GLU A 846 28.71 -14.81 -27.58
C GLU A 846 27.37 -15.48 -27.24
N ASN A 847 26.23 -14.84 -27.53
CA ASN A 847 24.93 -15.45 -27.28
C ASN A 847 24.70 -16.75 -28.08
N GLU A 848 25.15 -16.80 -29.34
CA GLU A 848 25.04 -18.03 -30.15
C GLU A 848 25.92 -19.15 -29.58
N VAL A 849 27.12 -18.82 -29.11
CA VAL A 849 28.04 -19.74 -28.41
C VAL A 849 27.40 -20.26 -27.13
N GLU A 850 26.88 -19.38 -26.27
CA GLU A 850 26.24 -19.74 -25.00
C GLU A 850 24.99 -20.58 -25.21
N GLN A 851 24.12 -20.22 -26.16
CA GLN A 851 22.90 -20.98 -26.44
C GLN A 851 23.25 -22.40 -26.89
N LYS A 852 24.17 -22.56 -27.85
CA LYS A 852 24.60 -23.88 -28.32
C LYS A 852 25.27 -24.68 -27.21
N LEU A 853 26.19 -24.09 -26.45
CA LEU A 853 26.81 -24.75 -25.31
C LEU A 853 25.77 -25.19 -24.25
N GLY A 854 24.74 -24.37 -24.00
CA GLY A 854 23.65 -24.69 -23.09
C GLY A 854 22.78 -25.85 -23.58
N GLU A 855 22.42 -25.86 -24.86
CA GLU A 855 21.72 -26.98 -25.51
C GLU A 855 22.54 -28.27 -25.40
N LEU A 856 23.83 -28.24 -25.75
CA LEU A 856 24.71 -29.40 -25.62
C LEU A 856 24.90 -29.84 -24.17
N ASN A 857 25.03 -28.92 -23.22
CA ASN A 857 25.19 -29.28 -21.81
C ASN A 857 23.92 -29.94 -21.25
N ASN A 858 22.73 -29.48 -21.67
CA ASN A 858 21.47 -30.11 -21.30
C ASN A 858 21.36 -31.53 -21.90
N GLU A 859 21.74 -31.71 -23.17
CA GLU A 859 21.77 -33.02 -23.81
C GLU A 859 22.80 -33.96 -23.17
N LEU A 860 24.00 -33.45 -22.86
CA LEU A 860 25.06 -34.16 -22.16
C LEU A 860 24.61 -34.57 -20.75
N THR A 861 23.89 -33.70 -20.04
CA THR A 861 23.34 -34.01 -18.71
C THR A 861 22.29 -35.12 -18.81
N SER A 862 21.42 -35.07 -19.82
CA SER A 862 20.44 -36.14 -20.08
C SER A 862 21.14 -37.47 -20.36
N LEU A 863 22.12 -37.49 -21.27
CA LEU A 863 22.91 -38.67 -21.58
C LEU A 863 23.68 -39.21 -20.37
N SER A 864 24.31 -38.33 -19.59
CA SER A 864 25.02 -38.69 -18.36
C SER A 864 24.08 -39.34 -17.35
N SER A 865 22.84 -38.84 -17.22
CA SER A 865 21.84 -39.42 -16.31
C SER A 865 21.40 -40.81 -16.76
N THR A 866 21.15 -41.02 -18.06
CA THR A 866 20.80 -42.32 -18.63
C THR A 866 21.94 -43.31 -18.44
N LEU A 867 23.18 -42.88 -18.74
CA LEU A 867 24.37 -43.70 -18.60
C LEU A 867 24.63 -44.11 -17.14
N ASN A 868 24.56 -43.16 -16.20
CA ASN A 868 24.71 -43.44 -14.77
C ASN A 868 23.66 -44.41 -14.26
N ASN A 869 22.39 -44.27 -14.66
CA ASN A 869 21.34 -45.21 -14.26
C ASN A 869 21.59 -46.62 -14.82
N THR A 870 21.98 -46.76 -16.09
CA THR A 870 22.27 -48.06 -16.69
C THR A 870 23.50 -48.72 -16.05
N ILE A 871 24.57 -47.96 -15.82
CA ILE A 871 25.79 -48.48 -15.16
C ILE A 871 25.51 -48.86 -13.70
N ARG A 872 24.70 -48.07 -12.98
CA ARG A 872 24.25 -48.41 -11.62
C ARG A 872 23.51 -49.74 -11.58
N ASP A 873 22.58 -49.97 -12.50
CA ASP A 873 21.83 -51.23 -12.59
C ASP A 873 22.76 -52.42 -12.87
N ILE A 874 23.74 -52.25 -13.76
CA ILE A 874 24.71 -53.31 -14.09
C ILE A 874 25.63 -53.59 -12.89
N MET A 875 26.14 -52.55 -12.23
CA MET A 875 26.98 -52.70 -11.03
C MET A 875 26.21 -53.36 -9.87
N ASN A 876 24.92 -53.04 -9.70
CA ASN A 876 24.07 -53.70 -8.71
C ASN A 876 23.91 -55.20 -9.01
N LYS A 877 23.67 -55.58 -10.27
CA LYS A 877 23.59 -57.00 -10.69
C LYS A 877 24.90 -57.74 -10.42
N LEU A 878 26.04 -57.14 -10.77
CA LEU A 878 27.37 -57.74 -10.56
C LEU A 878 27.73 -57.86 -9.07
N ASN A 879 27.41 -56.84 -8.26
CA ASN A 879 27.62 -56.89 -6.82
C ASN A 879 26.75 -57.98 -6.15
N ALA A 880 25.51 -58.19 -6.60
CA ALA A 880 24.66 -59.28 -6.11
C ALA A 880 25.20 -60.68 -6.49
N ALA A 881 25.89 -60.78 -7.63
CA ALA A 881 26.57 -62.00 -8.07
C ALA A 881 27.86 -62.30 -7.28
N LYS A 882 28.42 -61.32 -6.56
CA LYS A 882 29.65 -61.47 -5.77
C LYS A 882 29.48 -62.32 -4.51
N ASN A 883 28.25 -62.42 -3.99
CA ASN A 883 27.94 -63.20 -2.79
C ASN A 883 27.73 -64.69 -3.12
N ILE A 884 28.81 -65.45 -3.29
CA ILE A 884 28.75 -66.92 -3.38
C ILE A 884 29.21 -67.50 -2.04
N ASP A 885 28.47 -68.48 -1.50
CA ASP A 885 28.81 -69.15 -0.25
C ASP A 885 30.15 -69.89 -0.36
N GLU A 886 30.92 -69.93 0.73
CA GLU A 886 32.25 -70.54 0.76
C GLU A 886 32.22 -72.09 0.83
N TYR A 887 31.08 -72.71 0.54
CA TYR A 887 30.88 -74.16 0.63
C TYR A 887 31.82 -74.96 -0.28
N LEU A 888 32.18 -74.39 -1.43
CA LEU A 888 33.19 -74.95 -2.34
C LEU A 888 34.45 -74.05 -2.34
N PRO A 889 35.57 -74.50 -1.74
CA PRO A 889 36.76 -73.67 -1.57
C PRO A 889 37.34 -73.15 -2.90
N GLY A 890 37.67 -71.85 -2.96
CA GLY A 890 38.41 -71.24 -4.09
C GLY A 890 37.56 -70.74 -5.27
N LEU A 891 36.28 -71.11 -5.35
CA LEU A 891 35.37 -70.64 -6.42
C LEU A 891 34.94 -69.18 -6.25
N SER A 892 34.75 -68.72 -5.02
CA SER A 892 34.41 -67.32 -4.71
C SER A 892 35.47 -66.34 -5.21
N MET A 893 36.76 -66.65 -5.02
CA MET A 893 37.89 -65.84 -5.48
C MET A 893 37.96 -65.76 -7.02
N GLU A 894 37.68 -66.86 -7.73
CA GLU A 894 37.71 -66.90 -9.20
C GLU A 894 36.54 -66.10 -9.81
N VAL A 895 35.36 -66.14 -9.18
CA VAL A 895 34.21 -65.31 -9.59
C VAL A 895 34.47 -63.83 -9.31
N GLU A 896 35.01 -63.49 -8.14
CA GLU A 896 35.37 -62.11 -7.82
C GLU A 896 36.41 -61.55 -8.80
N SER A 897 37.41 -62.35 -9.18
CA SER A 897 38.39 -62.00 -10.22
C SER A 897 37.72 -61.70 -11.57
N LYS A 898 36.78 -62.54 -12.03
CA LYS A 898 36.06 -62.32 -13.29
C LYS A 898 35.15 -61.09 -13.26
N ILE A 899 34.49 -60.82 -12.13
CA ILE A 899 33.68 -59.59 -11.93
C ILE A 899 34.59 -58.36 -12.02
N ASN A 900 35.70 -58.34 -11.29
CA ASN A 900 36.63 -57.21 -11.29
C ASN A 900 37.22 -56.98 -12.69
N ASN A 901 37.57 -58.04 -13.42
CA ASN A 901 38.04 -57.94 -14.81
C ASN A 901 36.97 -57.38 -15.75
N LEU A 902 35.69 -57.73 -15.56
CA LEU A 902 34.59 -57.15 -16.35
C LEU A 902 34.41 -55.67 -16.02
N VAL A 903 34.47 -55.27 -14.75
CA VAL A 903 34.39 -53.85 -14.36
C VAL A 903 35.51 -53.02 -15.01
N GLU A 904 36.74 -53.55 -15.06
CA GLU A 904 37.85 -52.87 -15.76
C GLU A 904 37.64 -52.82 -17.28
N ARG A 905 37.04 -53.85 -17.90
CA ARG A 905 36.65 -53.79 -19.32
C ARG A 905 35.53 -52.79 -19.59
N ILE A 906 34.54 -52.69 -18.71
CA ILE A 906 33.47 -51.69 -18.79
C ILE A 906 34.07 -50.29 -18.76
N LYS A 907 35.00 -50.02 -17.83
CA LYS A 907 35.76 -48.75 -17.82
C LYS A 907 36.50 -48.53 -19.14
N ALA A 908 37.15 -49.55 -19.69
CA ALA A 908 37.84 -49.43 -20.97
C ALA A 908 36.88 -49.16 -22.15
N TYR A 909 35.71 -49.80 -22.21
CA TYR A 909 34.70 -49.54 -23.25
C TYR A 909 34.15 -48.12 -23.17
N LEU A 910 33.90 -47.62 -21.97
CA LEU A 910 33.42 -46.25 -21.74
C LEU A 910 34.53 -45.20 -21.95
N MET A 911 35.80 -45.55 -21.75
CA MET A 911 36.91 -44.65 -22.08
C MET A 911 37.15 -44.50 -23.59
N ARG A 912 36.73 -45.47 -24.41
CA ARG A 912 36.85 -45.40 -25.88
C ARG A 912 35.97 -44.33 -26.52
N ILE A 913 34.89 -43.92 -25.84
CA ILE A 913 34.03 -42.82 -26.31
C ILE A 913 34.55 -41.44 -25.89
N SER A 914 35.59 -41.39 -25.05
CA SER A 914 36.23 -40.13 -24.67
C SER A 914 36.95 -39.50 -25.86
N GLY A 915 36.68 -38.22 -26.11
CA GLY A 915 37.23 -37.43 -27.21
C GLY A 915 36.40 -37.46 -28.50
N LEU A 916 35.24 -38.13 -28.53
CA LEU A 916 34.29 -38.12 -29.64
C LEU A 916 33.33 -36.92 -29.57
N GLU A 917 32.68 -36.62 -30.70
CA GLU A 917 31.59 -35.63 -30.78
C GLU A 917 30.29 -36.21 -30.19
N LEU A 918 29.42 -35.34 -29.67
CA LEU A 918 28.19 -35.76 -28.97
C LEU A 918 27.29 -36.67 -29.81
N ASP A 919 27.15 -36.40 -31.11
CA ASP A 919 26.33 -37.22 -32.01
C ASP A 919 26.95 -38.59 -32.24
N SER A 920 28.28 -38.68 -32.38
CA SER A 920 28.99 -39.97 -32.48
C SER A 920 28.89 -40.78 -31.18
N ILE A 921 28.84 -40.11 -30.03
CA ILE A 921 28.58 -40.77 -28.74
C ILE A 921 27.14 -41.30 -28.70
N LYS A 922 26.13 -40.51 -29.09
CA LYS A 922 24.73 -40.96 -29.16
C LYS A 922 24.56 -42.19 -30.05
N GLU A 923 25.27 -42.26 -31.17
CA GLU A 923 25.22 -43.41 -32.09
C GLU A 923 25.96 -44.64 -31.54
N SER A 924 27.10 -44.47 -30.88
CA SER A 924 27.95 -45.58 -30.41
C SER A 924 27.51 -46.14 -29.05
N LEU A 925 26.90 -45.30 -28.20
CA LEU A 925 26.56 -45.64 -26.82
C LEU A 925 25.56 -46.81 -26.71
N PRO A 926 24.50 -46.92 -27.53
CA PRO A 926 23.57 -48.04 -27.47
C PRO A 926 24.28 -49.39 -27.69
N THR A 927 25.15 -49.47 -28.71
CA THR A 927 25.89 -50.71 -29.02
C THR A 927 26.89 -51.08 -27.93
N ILE A 928 27.57 -50.08 -27.34
CA ILE A 928 28.49 -50.30 -26.21
C ILE A 928 27.72 -50.77 -24.98
N LEU A 929 26.58 -50.16 -24.66
CA LEU A 929 25.73 -50.55 -23.53
C LEU A 929 25.12 -51.93 -23.72
N GLU A 930 24.72 -52.29 -24.94
CA GLU A 930 24.23 -53.63 -25.25
C GLU A 930 25.32 -54.69 -25.07
N ALA A 931 26.55 -54.42 -25.54
CA ALA A 931 27.69 -55.31 -25.34
C ALA A 931 28.04 -55.47 -23.85
N ILE A 932 28.08 -54.37 -23.09
CA ILE A 932 28.33 -54.39 -21.63
C ILE A 932 27.24 -55.19 -20.91
N ASN A 933 25.97 -54.96 -21.24
CA ASN A 933 24.85 -55.64 -20.61
C ASN A 933 24.85 -57.14 -20.96
N SER A 934 25.20 -57.51 -22.20
CA SER A 934 25.37 -58.91 -22.60
C SER A 934 26.49 -59.59 -21.79
N GLU A 935 27.70 -59.02 -21.74
CA GLU A 935 28.82 -59.58 -20.96
C GLU A 935 28.49 -59.69 -19.46
N ALA A 936 27.79 -58.70 -18.90
CA ALA A 936 27.35 -58.73 -17.51
C ALA A 936 26.30 -59.82 -17.25
N ASN A 937 25.30 -59.97 -18.14
CA ASN A 937 24.29 -61.00 -18.01
C ASN A 937 24.89 -62.40 -18.19
N ASP A 938 25.86 -62.60 -19.08
CA ASP A 938 26.56 -63.88 -19.24
C ASP A 938 27.29 -64.28 -17.96
N LEU A 939 27.95 -63.33 -17.29
CA LEU A 939 28.63 -63.57 -16.03
C LEU A 939 27.64 -63.82 -14.87
N VAL A 940 26.53 -63.08 -14.82
CA VAL A 940 25.44 -63.34 -13.86
C VAL A 940 24.87 -64.74 -14.06
N ASN A 941 24.58 -65.14 -15.30
CA ASN A 941 24.08 -66.47 -15.63
C ASN A 941 25.09 -67.57 -15.26
N LEU A 942 26.39 -67.30 -15.44
CA LEU A 942 27.46 -68.21 -15.03
C LEU A 942 27.44 -68.41 -13.51
N VAL A 943 27.33 -67.33 -12.73
CA VAL A 943 27.21 -67.37 -11.27
C VAL A 943 25.94 -68.08 -10.83
N THR A 944 24.80 -67.81 -11.47
CA THR A 944 23.53 -68.51 -11.17
C THR A 944 23.63 -70.01 -11.45
N THR A 945 24.27 -70.40 -12.55
CA THR A 945 24.51 -71.81 -12.87
C THR A 945 25.41 -72.46 -11.83
N LEU A 946 26.44 -71.75 -11.35
CA LEU A 946 27.30 -72.24 -10.27
C LEU A 946 26.56 -72.43 -8.95
N ARG A 947 25.68 -71.49 -8.56
CA ARG A 947 24.83 -71.66 -7.37
C ARG A 947 23.94 -72.90 -7.51
N ASN A 948 23.33 -73.12 -8.68
CA ASN A 948 22.53 -74.32 -8.93
C ASN A 948 23.37 -75.61 -8.85
N ILE A 949 24.62 -75.58 -9.32
CA ILE A 949 25.55 -76.72 -9.17
C ILE A 949 25.88 -76.95 -7.70
N GLU A 950 26.19 -75.89 -6.94
CA GLU A 950 26.46 -75.97 -5.51
C GLU A 950 25.29 -76.61 -4.74
N ASP A 951 24.06 -76.17 -5.01
CA ASP A 951 22.84 -76.73 -4.41
C ASP A 951 22.66 -78.21 -4.77
N LYS A 952 22.96 -78.61 -6.02
CA LYS A 952 22.92 -80.01 -6.42
C LYS A 952 24.04 -80.86 -5.83
N ILE A 953 25.22 -80.29 -5.58
CA ILE A 953 26.28 -80.98 -4.83
C ILE A 953 25.83 -81.21 -3.40
N LYS A 954 25.28 -80.18 -2.73
CA LYS A 954 24.70 -80.33 -1.36
C LYS A 954 23.67 -81.45 -1.33
N GLU A 955 22.75 -81.46 -2.28
CA GLU A 955 21.74 -82.52 -2.41
C GLU A 955 22.37 -83.90 -2.60
N TYR A 956 23.35 -84.03 -3.49
CA TYR A 956 24.07 -85.28 -3.71
C TYR A 956 24.80 -85.77 -2.44
N MET A 957 25.42 -84.86 -1.69
CA MET A 957 26.12 -85.20 -0.45
C MET A 957 25.15 -85.70 0.62
N GLU A 958 23.99 -85.06 0.77
CA GLU A 958 22.93 -85.50 1.68
C GLU A 958 22.39 -86.88 1.28
N LEU A 959 22.04 -87.07 0.00
CA LEU A 959 21.55 -88.35 -0.51
C LEU A 959 22.56 -89.47 -0.30
N THR A 960 23.84 -89.19 -0.55
CA THR A 960 24.93 -90.16 -0.39
C THR A 960 25.15 -90.48 1.08
N SER A 961 25.00 -89.51 1.99
CA SER A 961 25.08 -89.75 3.44
C SER A 961 23.96 -90.67 3.92
N VAL A 962 22.71 -90.39 3.54
CA VAL A 962 21.56 -91.24 3.92
C VAL A 962 21.69 -92.63 3.31
N LEU A 963 22.12 -92.71 2.05
CA LEU A 963 22.37 -93.98 1.37
C LEU A 963 23.46 -94.78 2.10
N SER A 964 24.56 -94.13 2.48
CA SER A 964 25.65 -94.75 3.25
C SER A 964 25.18 -95.28 4.59
N ASN A 965 24.30 -94.56 5.28
CA ASN A 965 23.75 -95.02 6.54
C ASN A 965 22.77 -96.19 6.34
N ALA A 966 21.90 -96.13 5.34
CA ALA A 966 20.95 -97.19 5.03
C ALA A 966 21.66 -98.48 4.57
N SER A 967 22.73 -98.39 3.79
CA SER A 967 23.43 -99.54 3.25
C SER A 967 24.20 -100.35 4.29
N VAL A 968 24.50 -99.77 5.46
CA VAL A 968 25.02 -100.50 6.62
C VAL A 968 24.06 -101.64 7.01
N ILE A 969 22.75 -101.49 6.79
CA ILE A 969 21.75 -102.50 7.10
C ILE A 969 21.76 -103.66 6.09
N THR A 970 21.96 -103.35 4.81
CA THR A 970 21.97 -104.34 3.72
C THR A 970 23.37 -104.89 3.42
N GLY A 971 24.43 -104.30 3.97
CA GLY A 971 25.82 -104.71 3.76
C GLY A 971 26.41 -104.32 2.39
N ILE A 972 25.91 -103.24 1.78
CA ILE A 972 26.34 -102.78 0.44
C ILE A 972 27.36 -101.63 0.61
N GLU A 973 28.54 -101.75 0.00
CA GLU A 973 29.52 -100.66 -0.08
C GLU A 973 29.08 -99.62 -1.11
N ILE A 974 29.17 -98.34 -0.74
CA ILE A 974 28.85 -97.22 -1.63
C ILE A 974 30.11 -96.42 -1.89
N THR A 975 30.39 -96.20 -3.16
CA THR A 975 31.41 -95.25 -3.61
C THR A 975 30.83 -93.85 -3.56
N SER A 976 31.50 -92.92 -2.87
CA SER A 976 31.08 -91.51 -2.77
C SER A 976 32.17 -90.58 -3.32
N MET A 977 31.76 -89.42 -3.81
CA MET A 977 32.67 -88.32 -4.17
C MET A 977 32.72 -87.35 -2.99
N SER A 978 33.89 -86.80 -2.71
CA SER A 978 34.05 -85.77 -1.68
C SER A 978 33.84 -84.36 -2.25
N ILE A 979 33.60 -83.38 -1.37
CA ILE A 979 33.50 -81.96 -1.74
C ILE A 979 34.74 -81.46 -2.49
N ASN A 980 35.93 -82.00 -2.16
CA ASN A 980 37.18 -81.65 -2.85
C ASN A 980 37.22 -82.18 -4.28
N ASP A 981 36.60 -83.33 -4.57
CA ASP A 981 36.56 -83.89 -5.92
C ASP A 981 35.67 -83.01 -6.82
N PHE A 982 34.50 -82.61 -6.33
CA PHE A 982 33.64 -81.64 -7.04
C PHE A 982 34.33 -80.29 -7.25
N THR A 983 35.09 -79.83 -6.25
CA THR A 983 35.83 -78.56 -6.34
C THR A 983 36.92 -78.63 -7.41
N ASN A 984 37.65 -79.75 -7.49
CA ASN A 984 38.69 -79.97 -8.49
C ASN A 984 38.15 -80.06 -9.93
N ASP A 985 36.94 -80.59 -10.11
CA ASP A 985 36.27 -80.64 -11.41
C ASP A 985 35.71 -79.28 -11.83
N LEU A 986 35.19 -78.50 -10.89
CA LEU A 986 34.54 -77.21 -11.17
C LEU A 986 35.52 -76.07 -11.41
N LEU A 987 36.65 -76.03 -10.69
CA LEU A 987 37.62 -74.93 -10.83
C LEU A 987 38.08 -74.71 -12.28
N PRO A 988 38.46 -75.76 -13.05
CA PRO A 988 38.82 -75.61 -14.47
C PRO A 988 37.67 -75.10 -15.34
N LEU A 989 36.44 -75.56 -15.09
CA LEU A 989 35.25 -75.18 -15.87
C LEU A 989 34.87 -73.71 -15.65
N VAL A 990 34.98 -73.22 -14.41
CA VAL A 990 34.78 -71.81 -14.09
C VAL A 990 35.86 -70.95 -14.72
N ARG A 991 37.12 -71.38 -14.67
CA ARG A 991 38.23 -70.68 -15.35
C ARG A 991 37.98 -70.54 -16.85
N LEU A 992 37.56 -71.62 -17.53
CA LEU A 992 37.19 -71.63 -18.94
C LEU A 992 36.01 -70.69 -19.27
N GLY A 993 35.13 -70.42 -18.31
CA GLY A 993 34.03 -69.47 -18.47
C GLY A 993 32.92 -69.93 -19.41
N SER A 994 32.87 -71.23 -19.77
CA SER A 994 31.87 -71.76 -20.69
C SER A 994 30.59 -72.13 -19.94
N LEU A 995 29.54 -71.34 -20.14
CA LEU A 995 28.23 -71.59 -19.53
C LEU A 995 27.66 -72.94 -19.97
N ASN A 996 27.83 -73.32 -21.24
CA ASN A 996 27.41 -74.62 -21.76
C ASN A 996 28.14 -75.78 -21.06
N ALA A 997 29.44 -75.64 -20.78
CA ALA A 997 30.19 -76.68 -20.08
C ALA A 997 29.72 -76.83 -18.62
N LEU A 998 29.44 -75.72 -17.93
CA LEU A 998 28.88 -75.72 -16.58
C LEU A 998 27.44 -76.25 -16.56
N SER A 999 26.59 -75.88 -17.52
CA SER A 999 25.24 -76.43 -17.64
C SER A 999 25.25 -77.93 -17.96
N ASN A 1000 26.19 -78.40 -18.79
CA ASN A 1000 26.38 -79.83 -19.02
C ASN A 1000 26.84 -80.54 -17.75
N TYR A 1001 27.75 -79.94 -16.98
CA TYR A 1001 28.17 -80.46 -15.69
C TYR A 1001 27.00 -80.49 -14.69
N LEU A 1002 26.18 -79.44 -14.62
CA LEU A 1002 24.96 -79.42 -13.81
C LEU A 1002 23.99 -80.53 -14.22
N ASN A 1003 23.75 -80.73 -15.51
CA ASN A 1003 22.87 -81.77 -16.02
C ASN A 1003 23.41 -83.17 -15.70
N GLU A 1004 24.71 -83.40 -15.87
CA GLU A 1004 25.34 -84.66 -15.46
C GLU A 1004 25.27 -84.85 -13.95
N LEU A 1005 25.51 -83.81 -13.15
CA LEU A 1005 25.36 -83.87 -11.69
C LEU A 1005 23.91 -84.14 -11.28
N MET A 1006 22.92 -83.58 -11.98
CA MET A 1006 21.50 -83.88 -11.78
C MET A 1006 21.23 -85.36 -12.09
N ARG A 1007 21.76 -85.90 -13.18
CA ARG A 1007 21.63 -87.33 -13.51
C ARG A 1007 22.31 -88.22 -12.48
N VAL A 1008 23.47 -87.82 -11.98
CA VAL A 1008 24.21 -88.52 -10.93
C VAL A 1008 23.44 -88.48 -9.61
N ALA A 1009 22.90 -87.33 -9.22
CA ALA A 1009 22.06 -87.17 -8.03
C ALA A 1009 20.75 -87.97 -8.16
N GLU A 1010 20.13 -87.98 -9.33
CA GLU A 1010 18.90 -88.74 -9.61
C GLU A 1010 19.16 -90.25 -9.64
N SER A 1011 20.29 -90.68 -10.19
CA SER A 1011 20.80 -92.05 -10.07
C SER A 1011 21.03 -92.40 -8.60
N ARG A 1012 21.60 -91.48 -7.81
CA ARG A 1012 21.84 -91.69 -6.37
C ARG A 1012 20.53 -91.72 -5.57
N ARG A 1013 19.52 -90.92 -5.94
CA ARG A 1013 18.15 -91.03 -5.39
C ARG A 1013 17.51 -92.38 -5.72
N LYS A 1014 17.69 -92.86 -6.94
CA LYS A 1014 17.17 -94.16 -7.37
C LYS A 1014 17.84 -95.29 -6.61
N GLU A 1015 19.16 -95.24 -6.48
CA GLU A 1015 19.94 -96.17 -5.66
C GLU A 1015 19.49 -96.12 -4.19
N LEU A 1016 19.23 -94.93 -3.65
CA LEU A 1016 18.65 -94.76 -2.31
C LEU A 1016 17.26 -95.36 -2.22
N SER A 1017 16.38 -95.11 -3.19
CA SER A 1017 15.05 -95.73 -3.22
C SER A 1017 15.13 -97.26 -3.24
N ASP A 1018 16.04 -97.82 -4.05
CA ASP A 1018 16.23 -99.27 -4.17
C ASP A 1018 16.79 -99.87 -2.86
N VAL A 1019 17.82 -99.24 -2.28
CA VAL A 1019 18.39 -99.64 -0.97
C VAL A 1019 17.35 -99.48 0.13
N LEU A 1020 16.61 -98.38 0.18
CA LEU A 1020 15.55 -98.16 1.18
C LEU A 1020 14.41 -99.16 1.03
N SER A 1021 14.01 -99.52 -0.19
CA SER A 1021 13.02 -100.56 -0.44
C SER A 1021 13.51 -101.91 0.09
N ASN A 1022 14.78 -102.26 -0.17
CA ASN A 1022 15.40 -103.48 0.34
C ASN A 1022 15.54 -103.47 1.87
N VAL A 1023 15.98 -102.35 2.46
CA VAL A 1023 16.11 -102.13 3.90
C VAL A 1023 14.74 -102.26 4.57
N ASN A 1024 13.71 -101.60 4.05
CA ASN A 1024 12.36 -101.65 4.59
C ASN A 1024 11.74 -103.04 4.47
N ALA A 1025 11.92 -103.72 3.34
CA ALA A 1025 11.49 -105.11 3.17
C ALA A 1025 12.20 -106.04 4.18
N LEU A 1026 13.49 -105.82 4.42
CA LEU A 1026 14.27 -106.60 5.37
C LEU A 1026 13.84 -106.31 6.82
N ILE A 1027 13.66 -105.05 7.19
CA ILE A 1027 13.14 -104.65 8.51
C ILE A 1027 11.73 -105.23 8.72
N ASP A 1028 10.82 -105.11 7.76
CA ASP A 1028 9.45 -105.63 7.84
C ASP A 1028 9.43 -107.16 7.96
N LYS A 1029 10.27 -107.86 7.19
CA LYS A 1029 10.48 -109.30 7.32
C LYS A 1029 10.86 -109.68 8.75
N TYR A 1030 11.85 -109.01 9.34
CA TYR A 1030 12.30 -109.31 10.70
C TYR A 1030 11.33 -108.83 11.78
N ALA A 1031 10.57 -107.75 11.54
CA ALA A 1031 9.50 -107.31 12.42
C ALA A 1031 8.36 -108.35 12.47
N LYS A 1032 7.98 -108.92 11.33
CA LYS A 1032 7.00 -110.03 11.22
C LYS A 1032 7.48 -111.30 11.92
N ILE A 1033 8.75 -111.69 11.71
CA ILE A 1033 9.38 -112.80 12.44
C ILE A 1033 9.33 -112.56 13.96
N THR A 1034 9.67 -111.35 14.39
CA THR A 1034 9.64 -110.95 15.81
C THR A 1034 8.22 -111.03 16.38
N ALA A 1035 7.21 -110.53 15.66
CA ALA A 1035 5.81 -110.61 16.08
C ALA A 1035 5.31 -112.07 16.14
N TRP A 1036 5.73 -112.91 15.18
CA TRP A 1036 5.45 -114.33 15.17
C TRP A 1036 6.06 -115.02 16.40
N LEU A 1037 7.34 -114.76 16.70
CA LEU A 1037 8.03 -115.26 17.90
C LEU A 1037 7.33 -114.81 19.20
N LYS A 1038 6.99 -113.51 19.32
CA LYS A 1038 6.30 -112.94 20.49
C LYS A 1038 4.97 -113.65 20.79
N LYS A 1039 4.21 -114.02 19.76
CA LYS A 1039 2.93 -114.73 19.93
C LYS A 1039 3.09 -116.17 20.43
N ARG A 1040 4.25 -116.79 20.20
CA ARG A 1040 4.51 -118.20 20.52
C ARG A 1040 5.38 -118.38 21.77
N THR A 1041 5.67 -117.30 22.51
CA THR A 1041 6.46 -117.32 23.76
C THR A 1041 5.89 -118.23 24.85
N ASN A 1042 4.58 -118.51 24.86
CA ASN A 1042 3.95 -119.42 25.83
C ASN A 1042 4.10 -120.92 25.46
N ASN A 1043 4.70 -121.25 24.33
CA ASN A 1043 4.90 -122.63 23.89
C ASN A 1043 6.10 -123.27 24.62
N LYS A 1044 5.96 -124.51 25.13
CA LYS A 1044 7.01 -125.21 25.91
C LYS A 1044 8.36 -125.36 25.21
N VAL A 1045 8.41 -125.46 23.87
CA VAL A 1045 9.66 -125.56 23.11
C VAL A 1045 10.30 -124.19 22.95
N VAL A 1046 9.49 -123.19 22.60
CA VAL A 1046 9.94 -121.81 22.35
C VAL A 1046 10.35 -121.11 23.65
N SER A 1047 9.63 -121.33 24.75
CA SER A 1047 9.93 -120.74 26.06
C SER A 1047 11.20 -121.29 26.72
N LYS A 1048 11.55 -122.56 26.48
CA LYS A 1048 12.83 -123.16 26.93
C LYS A 1048 14.04 -122.63 26.16
N LEU A 1049 13.86 -122.20 24.91
CA LEU A 1049 14.93 -121.72 24.02
C LEU A 1049 15.10 -120.18 24.06
N LEU A 1050 14.19 -119.46 24.70
CA LEU A 1050 14.17 -117.99 24.82
C LEU A 1050 14.46 -117.53 26.25
N SER A 1051 15.57 -117.95 26.85
CA SER A 1051 15.91 -117.55 28.23
C SER A 1051 16.06 -116.03 28.43
N ASP A 1052 16.36 -115.26 27.37
CA ASP A 1052 16.61 -113.80 27.41
C ASP A 1052 15.50 -112.94 26.76
N GLY A 1053 14.33 -113.52 26.43
CA GLY A 1053 13.22 -112.80 25.77
C GLY A 1053 13.36 -112.64 24.24
N VAL A 1054 12.34 -112.08 23.58
CA VAL A 1054 12.33 -111.89 22.11
C VAL A 1054 12.92 -110.51 21.75
N PRO A 1055 13.96 -110.43 20.89
CA PRO A 1055 14.56 -109.15 20.50
C PRO A 1055 13.54 -108.22 19.81
N GLU A 1056 13.49 -106.94 20.19
CA GLU A 1056 12.62 -105.95 19.52
C GLU A 1056 13.31 -105.32 18.31
N MET A 1057 12.56 -105.14 17.21
CA MET A 1057 13.06 -104.43 16.03
C MET A 1057 12.90 -102.91 16.19
N PRO A 1058 13.99 -102.11 16.17
CA PRO A 1058 13.91 -100.66 16.20
C PRO A 1058 13.25 -100.09 14.93
N LYS A 1059 12.52 -98.98 15.06
CA LYS A 1059 12.02 -98.22 13.89
C LYS A 1059 13.15 -97.41 13.25
N PRO A 1060 13.32 -97.41 11.91
CA PRO A 1060 14.36 -96.62 11.25
C PRO A 1060 14.13 -95.11 11.38
N SER A 1061 15.20 -94.35 11.62
CA SER A 1061 15.18 -92.87 11.56
C SER A 1061 15.19 -92.38 10.10
N PRO A 1062 14.73 -91.15 9.78
CA PRO A 1062 14.65 -90.65 8.41
C PRO A 1062 15.99 -90.67 7.64
N THR A 1063 17.09 -90.48 8.35
CA THR A 1063 18.49 -90.47 7.84
C THR A 1063 19.20 -91.80 8.02
N PHE A 1064 18.55 -92.78 8.65
CA PHE A 1064 19.12 -94.09 8.98
C PHE A 1064 20.35 -94.06 9.90
N ASP A 1065 20.54 -92.99 10.65
CA ASP A 1065 21.66 -92.86 11.62
C ASP A 1065 21.62 -93.95 12.71
N ASN A 1066 20.46 -94.60 12.92
CA ASN A 1066 20.31 -95.73 13.84
C ASN A 1066 20.53 -97.13 13.19
N ALA A 1067 21.05 -97.19 11.96
CA ALA A 1067 21.25 -98.41 11.17
C ALA A 1067 22.00 -99.52 11.92
N LYS A 1068 23.02 -99.16 12.70
CA LYS A 1068 23.81 -100.13 13.48
C LYS A 1068 22.98 -100.89 14.51
N TYR A 1069 22.04 -100.20 15.18
CA TYR A 1069 21.12 -100.83 16.14
C TYR A 1069 20.14 -101.79 15.45
N ILE A 1070 19.71 -101.48 14.23
CA ILE A 1070 18.81 -102.33 13.44
C ILE A 1070 19.52 -103.62 13.01
N VAL A 1071 20.77 -103.54 12.54
CA VAL A 1071 21.60 -104.70 12.19
C VAL A 1071 21.80 -105.64 13.39
N ASP A 1072 22.11 -105.07 14.55
CA ASP A 1072 22.32 -105.85 15.76
C ASP A 1072 21.04 -106.57 16.21
N ALA A 1073 19.87 -105.93 16.09
CA ALA A 1073 18.58 -106.56 16.35
C ALA A 1073 18.27 -107.73 15.39
N ILE A 1074 18.52 -107.56 14.08
CA ILE A 1074 18.36 -108.63 13.07
C ILE A 1074 19.24 -109.83 13.39
N ARG A 1075 20.51 -109.59 13.77
CA ARG A 1075 21.44 -110.65 14.18
C ARG A 1075 20.93 -111.40 15.41
N GLY A 1076 20.31 -110.68 16.36
CA GLY A 1076 19.64 -111.26 17.53
C GLY A 1076 18.50 -112.21 17.13
N VAL A 1077 17.56 -111.74 16.30
CA VAL A 1077 16.41 -112.55 15.84
C VAL A 1077 16.85 -113.79 15.06
N ASN A 1078 17.87 -113.67 14.21
CA ASN A 1078 18.43 -114.80 13.46
C ASN A 1078 18.99 -115.91 14.36
N LYS A 1079 19.71 -115.55 15.44
CA LYS A 1079 20.23 -116.54 16.42
C LYS A 1079 19.11 -117.33 17.10
N VAL A 1080 17.97 -116.68 17.35
CA VAL A 1080 16.78 -117.33 17.91
C VAL A 1080 16.19 -118.33 16.90
N ILE A 1081 15.97 -117.91 15.65
CA ILE A 1081 15.44 -118.78 14.59
C ILE A 1081 16.36 -119.98 14.34
N GLU A 1082 17.68 -119.78 14.35
CA GLU A 1082 18.65 -120.87 14.16
C GLU A 1082 18.59 -121.89 15.31
N SER A 1083 18.45 -121.42 16.55
CA SER A 1083 18.28 -122.29 17.72
C SER A 1083 17.01 -123.14 17.63
N ILE A 1084 15.89 -122.56 17.18
CA ILE A 1084 14.61 -123.29 16.99
C ILE A 1084 14.73 -124.31 15.84
N SER A 1085 15.35 -123.92 14.72
CA SER A 1085 15.59 -124.79 13.57
C SER A 1085 16.39 -126.05 13.96
N LYS A 1086 17.51 -125.88 14.69
CA LYS A 1086 18.32 -127.00 15.20
C LYS A 1086 17.57 -127.86 16.21
N GLY A 1087 16.80 -127.24 17.11
CA GLY A 1087 16.07 -127.94 18.17
C GLY A 1087 14.95 -128.86 17.65
N LEU A 1088 14.32 -128.51 16.53
CA LEU A 1088 13.22 -129.28 15.92
C LEU A 1088 13.64 -130.04 14.66
N ASN A 1089 14.91 -129.93 14.27
CA ASN A 1089 15.46 -130.48 13.02
C ASN A 1089 14.67 -130.07 11.77
N ILE A 1090 14.28 -128.79 11.71
CA ILE A 1090 13.58 -128.18 10.57
C ILE A 1090 14.58 -127.28 9.84
N PRO A 1091 14.63 -127.29 8.49
CA PRO A 1091 15.47 -126.38 7.73
C PRO A 1091 15.24 -124.92 8.12
N ARG A 1092 16.33 -124.20 8.40
CA ARG A 1092 16.27 -122.80 8.87
C ARG A 1092 15.51 -121.91 7.90
N GLU A 1093 15.68 -122.14 6.61
CA GLU A 1093 15.07 -121.35 5.54
C GLU A 1093 13.54 -121.49 5.55
N LEU A 1094 13.05 -122.71 5.73
CA LEU A 1094 11.61 -122.99 5.87
C LEU A 1094 11.04 -122.31 7.11
N LEU A 1095 11.70 -122.43 8.26
CA LEU A 1095 11.28 -121.78 9.49
C LEU A 1095 11.31 -120.25 9.38
N THR A 1096 12.34 -119.69 8.76
CA THR A 1096 12.46 -118.24 8.56
C THR A 1096 11.37 -117.73 7.64
N LYS A 1097 11.06 -118.46 6.56
CA LYS A 1097 10.02 -118.08 5.61
C LYS A 1097 8.65 -118.06 6.29
N ILE A 1098 8.30 -119.14 6.99
CA ILE A 1098 7.03 -119.23 7.73
C ILE A 1098 6.93 -118.14 8.80
N ALA A 1099 7.98 -117.93 9.59
CA ALA A 1099 8.01 -116.88 10.59
C ALA A 1099 7.88 -115.48 9.96
N SER A 1100 8.43 -115.27 8.75
CA SER A 1100 8.35 -114.00 8.03
C SER A 1100 6.99 -113.66 7.43
N LEU A 1101 6.06 -114.63 7.34
CA LEU A 1101 4.68 -114.34 6.99
C LEU A 1101 3.95 -113.60 8.13
N GLY A 1102 4.44 -113.73 9.37
CA GLY A 1102 3.85 -113.12 10.56
C GLY A 1102 2.78 -114.01 11.24
N PRO A 1103 2.26 -113.60 12.41
CA PRO A 1103 1.30 -114.40 13.15
C PRO A 1103 -0.08 -114.43 12.47
N ASN A 1104 -0.71 -115.62 12.39
CA ASN A 1104 -2.06 -115.86 11.85
C ASN A 1104 -2.26 -115.65 10.34
N VAL A 1105 -1.20 -115.65 9.54
CA VAL A 1105 -1.32 -115.57 8.07
C VAL A 1105 -1.41 -116.99 7.49
N GLY A 1106 -2.19 -117.15 6.41
CA GLY A 1106 -2.29 -118.40 5.65
C GLY A 1106 -0.94 -118.83 5.08
N ILE A 1107 -0.66 -120.13 5.16
CA ILE A 1107 0.56 -120.80 4.71
C ILE A 1107 0.13 -121.69 3.56
N ASP A 1108 0.47 -121.27 2.35
CA ASP A 1108 0.25 -122.04 1.13
C ASP A 1108 1.43 -122.98 0.91
N GLU A 1109 1.15 -124.28 0.92
CA GLU A 1109 2.19 -125.31 0.84
C GLU A 1109 2.83 -125.37 -0.56
N GLU A 1110 2.08 -125.11 -1.63
CA GLU A 1110 2.61 -125.13 -3.00
C GLU A 1110 3.57 -123.97 -3.26
N ASP A 1111 3.20 -122.78 -2.78
CA ASP A 1111 4.02 -121.58 -2.98
C ASP A 1111 5.34 -121.66 -2.22
N ILE A 1112 5.32 -122.18 -0.99
CA ILE A 1112 6.55 -122.39 -0.21
C ILE A 1112 7.40 -123.50 -0.83
N ALA A 1113 6.80 -124.55 -1.39
CA ALA A 1113 7.52 -125.61 -2.10
C ALA A 1113 8.24 -125.10 -3.35
N LYS A 1114 7.58 -124.27 -4.14
CA LYS A 1114 8.21 -123.63 -5.30
C LYS A 1114 9.33 -122.69 -4.89
N GLU A 1115 9.12 -121.82 -3.91
CA GLU A 1115 10.11 -120.81 -3.52
C GLU A 1115 11.36 -121.43 -2.89
N LEU A 1116 11.20 -122.40 -2.00
CA LEU A 1116 12.34 -123.04 -1.32
C LEU A 1116 12.91 -124.22 -2.11
N ASN A 1117 12.34 -124.51 -3.28
CA ASN A 1117 12.70 -125.62 -4.15
C ASN A 1117 12.76 -126.95 -3.39
N MET A 1118 11.78 -127.16 -2.51
CA MET A 1118 11.66 -128.36 -1.67
C MET A 1118 10.45 -129.17 -2.12
N ASP A 1119 10.59 -130.49 -2.06
CA ASP A 1119 9.52 -131.40 -2.46
C ASP A 1119 8.30 -131.25 -1.52
N MET A 1120 7.09 -131.14 -2.07
CA MET A 1120 5.88 -130.74 -1.32
C MET A 1120 5.57 -131.73 -0.18
N SER A 1121 5.84 -133.03 -0.39
CA SER A 1121 5.70 -134.06 0.65
C SER A 1121 6.62 -133.82 1.86
N MET A 1122 7.80 -133.24 1.64
CA MET A 1122 8.78 -132.95 2.68
C MET A 1122 8.40 -131.68 3.46
N ILE A 1123 7.86 -130.66 2.77
CA ILE A 1123 7.29 -129.47 3.43
C ILE A 1123 6.13 -129.84 4.33
N ASN A 1124 5.20 -130.67 3.87
CA ASN A 1124 4.04 -131.07 4.69
C ASN A 1124 4.48 -131.81 5.94
N LYS A 1125 5.52 -132.64 5.84
CA LYS A 1125 6.13 -133.32 7.00
C LYS A 1125 6.71 -132.31 8.00
N TYR A 1126 7.42 -131.29 7.53
CA TYR A 1126 7.96 -130.25 8.40
C TYR A 1126 6.88 -129.33 8.98
N LEU A 1127 5.87 -128.94 8.21
CA LEU A 1127 4.72 -128.18 8.69
C LEU A 1127 3.96 -128.97 9.75
N GLU A 1128 3.81 -130.28 9.58
CA GLU A 1128 3.21 -131.13 10.60
C GLU A 1128 4.08 -131.20 11.87
N SER A 1129 5.41 -131.29 11.73
CA SER A 1129 6.33 -131.16 12.87
C SER A 1129 6.21 -129.80 13.56
N MET A 1130 6.07 -128.71 12.81
CA MET A 1130 5.88 -127.36 13.35
C MET A 1130 4.54 -127.21 14.06
N TRP A 1131 3.47 -127.80 13.52
CA TRP A 1131 2.15 -127.80 14.15
C TRP A 1131 2.14 -128.61 15.44
N ARG A 1132 2.71 -129.83 15.44
CA ARG A 1132 2.87 -130.64 16.66
C ARG A 1132 3.72 -129.93 17.71
N ALA A 1133 4.75 -129.19 17.27
CA ALA A 1133 5.56 -128.34 18.13
C ALA A 1133 4.87 -127.01 18.49
N GLY A 1134 3.64 -126.74 18.01
CA GLY A 1134 2.84 -125.56 18.31
C GLY A 1134 3.41 -124.23 17.80
N LEU A 1135 4.23 -124.26 16.74
CA LEU A 1135 4.78 -123.09 16.07
C LEU A 1135 3.81 -122.49 15.05
N ILE A 1136 2.97 -123.31 14.43
CA ILE A 1136 1.92 -122.91 13.49
C ILE A 1136 0.56 -123.49 13.89
N ASP A 1137 -0.53 -122.86 13.48
CA ASP A 1137 -1.89 -123.35 13.72
C ASP A 1137 -2.45 -123.96 12.42
N ARG A 1138 -2.90 -125.23 12.46
CA ARG A 1138 -3.30 -125.99 11.26
C ARG A 1138 -4.40 -125.34 10.41
N LYS A 1139 -5.27 -124.53 11.00
CA LYS A 1139 -6.34 -123.81 10.29
C LYS A 1139 -5.84 -122.76 9.29
N TYR A 1140 -4.56 -122.40 9.37
CA TYR A 1140 -3.93 -121.45 8.47
C TYR A 1140 -3.00 -122.14 7.48
N VAL A 1141 -3.03 -123.46 7.33
CA VAL A 1141 -2.28 -124.17 6.28
C VAL A 1141 -3.28 -124.61 5.22
N THR A 1142 -3.05 -124.20 3.96
CA THR A 1142 -3.96 -124.44 2.83
C THR A 1142 -3.25 -125.08 1.68
#